data_AF-A0AAN5YLH4-F1
#
_entry.id   AF-A0AAN5YLH4-F1
#
_cell.length_a   1.000
_cell.length_b   1.000
_cell.length_c   1.000
_cell.angle_alpha   90.00
_cell.angle_beta   90.00
_cell.angle_gamma   90.00
#
_symmetry.space_group_name_H-M   'P 1'
#
loop_
_entity.id
_entity.type
_entity.pdbx_description
1 polymer ?
#
loop_
_entity_poly.entity_id
_entity_poly.type
_entity_poly.pdbx_seq_one_letter_code
_entity_poly.pdbx_strand_id
1 'polypeptide(L)'
;MLHWSKWLLVPFLYVATTASSFKSSPNGATGCQCVSPSLIEATTAELQEGLAKGCFSSVDLVNAYVARIHEVNSTLHMLQEVNPDAWDIARQLDLERKDGIVRGPLHGLPILVKGNIGTEDKMETAAGSYALVGAKVAADSTVAKKLRQAGVIILGKTSMSEWANFRSLNGSSGWNAQGGQTYAAYYPKQDPSGSSSGSGVAADLGLAFAALGTETSGSILSPSENNNIVGIKPTVGLTSRYMVIPISERQDTIGPMARTVKDAAIILQAIAGPDKDDNYTLASPFGSHPPNYVAACKLSGLKGKRIGIPRNVINTLDASSEPIVSAFEAAVSVISKAGATIVDNANFTGYDEYLNTSIPQTVVAADFISDIASYLSKLKTNPNNIHNLEDIRRFTQHSPLEDYPSRDTGIWDLALARGINNTSPEFWPLHLQSLYYGEEGGLTGALSRHKLDAVILPTAVAPDIPAIIGAPAVTVPLGSFPAGTPIEYNERGNLVEKAPGIPFGISFLGPRWSEESLIGMAYAFEQRTLMPQGTCTGNAGDYPERNSAVSGRHDKISSSRGVFNLMRQSKYPGRLEKAPESRVSFLYIYCWLFMENLEQTCASLRAQIAATEAQLAGLKRELEIAEQAAADVKAQDTARTIADDKRSDNGTRKWPLLDEEYKRYGRQMIVPQLGLQGQLKLRSARVLIVGAGGLGCPAALYLAGAGVRTLGLVDGDTVENSNLHRQVLHRSKNVGKFKVDSAIEYLRELNPHPTYVPYRAHLTPQEAPDIFKDYDLILDCTDNPATRYLISDTAVLLGKPLVSASALRTEGQLMVLNYPPRPVGDKHGGPCYRCVFPKPPPANSVVSCADGGILGPVVGTMGVLQALEAIKVITSPTVTSSASPPSLLIFSAYSTPPFRTIRLRARRANCAVCSAEASVTLETLKSGSTDYVFFCGVAGLEATLLPEERISPLELRKKHPKEVPQDGDRRSKEPTIIDVREKVQFDICNLENSINIPISTILSSASSPTNADANAQPSLPSWLPPDVASADSTDPIYVVCRLGNDSQVAVRKLKELGLDRGGQRYVGDIQGGLRAWREQIDPDWPEY
;
A
#
# COMPACT_ATOMS: atom_id res chain seq x y z
N MET A 1 -57.53 7.17 -22.49
CA MET A 1 -56.91 8.40 -23.05
C MET A 1 -55.40 8.18 -23.09
N LEU A 2 -54.70 8.72 -24.11
CA LEU A 2 -53.23 8.89 -24.22
C LEU A 2 -52.36 7.79 -23.54
N HIS A 3 -52.14 6.61 -24.14
CA HIS A 3 -51.22 6.31 -25.28
C HIS A 3 -49.72 6.60 -25.02
N TRP A 4 -48.77 5.72 -25.37
CA TRP A 4 -48.77 4.24 -25.52
C TRP A 4 -47.30 3.77 -25.66
N SER A 5 -47.00 2.50 -25.43
CA SER A 5 -45.65 1.92 -25.59
C SER A 5 -45.35 1.51 -27.04
N LYS A 6 -44.07 1.49 -27.45
CA LYS A 6 -43.60 0.78 -28.67
C LYS A 6 -42.11 0.44 -28.71
N TRP A 7 -41.88 -0.86 -28.95
CA TRP A 7 -40.73 -1.59 -29.49
C TRP A 7 -39.72 -0.87 -30.39
N LEU A 8 -38.49 -1.42 -30.47
CA LEU A 8 -37.94 -1.93 -31.75
C LEU A 8 -36.81 -2.96 -31.57
N LEU A 9 -36.43 -3.62 -32.67
CA LEU A 9 -35.41 -4.68 -32.79
C LEU A 9 -34.36 -4.33 -33.88
N VAL A 10 -33.23 -5.04 -33.84
CA VAL A 10 -32.02 -4.84 -34.68
C VAL A 10 -32.17 -5.51 -36.07
N PRO A 11 -31.65 -4.90 -37.17
CA PRO A 11 -30.58 -5.57 -37.93
C PRO A 11 -29.48 -4.64 -38.51
N PHE A 12 -28.35 -5.26 -38.87
CA PHE A 12 -27.21 -4.69 -39.62
C PHE A 12 -27.56 -4.41 -41.10
N LEU A 13 -26.86 -3.45 -41.73
CA LEU A 13 -26.46 -3.56 -43.15
C LEU A 13 -25.27 -2.65 -43.52
N TYR A 14 -24.45 -3.13 -44.47
CA TYR A 14 -23.27 -2.49 -45.04
C TYR A 14 -23.64 -1.71 -46.33
N VAL A 15 -22.90 -0.65 -46.68
CA VAL A 15 -22.46 -0.27 -48.05
C VAL A 15 -21.47 0.91 -47.93
N ALA A 16 -20.62 1.12 -48.94
CA ALA A 16 -19.38 1.89 -48.81
C ALA A 16 -19.29 3.18 -49.65
N THR A 17 -18.31 4.01 -49.28
CA THR A 17 -17.59 5.01 -50.11
C THR A 17 -18.37 6.08 -50.88
N THR A 18 -18.15 7.34 -50.48
CA THR A 18 -17.51 8.35 -51.36
C THR A 18 -16.50 9.15 -50.56
N ALA A 19 -15.25 9.25 -51.05
CA ALA A 19 -14.26 10.15 -50.47
C ALA A 19 -14.45 11.59 -50.96
N SER A 20 -14.08 12.59 -50.16
CA SER A 20 -13.93 13.98 -50.59
C SER A 20 -12.84 14.64 -49.76
N SER A 21 -11.80 15.13 -50.44
CA SER A 21 -10.52 15.49 -49.82
C SER A 21 -10.57 16.85 -49.13
N PHE A 22 -10.44 16.87 -47.80
CA PHE A 22 -9.91 18.06 -47.13
C PHE A 22 -8.41 18.17 -47.40
N LYS A 23 -8.01 19.30 -47.99
CA LYS A 23 -6.62 19.53 -48.43
C LYS A 23 -5.71 19.70 -47.22
N SER A 24 -4.58 18.99 -47.21
CA SER A 24 -3.45 19.30 -46.34
C SER A 24 -2.91 20.69 -46.67
N SER A 25 -2.91 21.60 -45.70
CA SER A 25 -2.14 22.85 -45.76
C SER A 25 -0.87 22.69 -44.90
N PRO A 26 0.33 22.87 -45.45
CA PRO A 26 1.58 22.62 -44.73
C PRO A 26 2.00 23.85 -43.91
N ASN A 27 1.48 24.00 -42.70
CA ASN A 27 2.05 24.91 -41.69
C ASN A 27 2.72 24.10 -40.58
N GLY A 28 4.03 24.29 -40.42
CA GLY A 28 4.80 23.64 -39.36
C GLY A 28 4.56 24.29 -38.01
N ALA A 29 3.80 23.60 -37.15
CA ALA A 29 3.84 23.78 -35.70
C ALA A 29 4.34 22.47 -35.09
N THR A 30 5.38 22.54 -34.25
CA THR A 30 5.86 21.39 -33.48
C THR A 30 4.74 20.92 -32.55
N GLY A 31 4.30 19.68 -32.71
CA GLY A 31 3.20 19.12 -31.91
C GLY A 31 3.54 19.13 -30.41
N CYS A 32 2.91 20.03 -29.66
CA CYS A 32 3.06 20.09 -28.21
C CYS A 32 2.35 18.85 -27.62
N GLN A 33 3.14 17.85 -27.22
CA GLN A 33 2.63 16.57 -26.76
C GLN A 33 2.04 16.76 -25.35
N CYS A 34 0.73 16.53 -25.20
CA CYS A 34 0.08 16.57 -23.89
C CYS A 34 0.67 15.51 -22.95
N VAL A 35 1.19 15.96 -21.81
CA VAL A 35 1.67 15.11 -20.71
C VAL A 35 0.82 15.43 -19.49
N SER A 36 0.14 14.43 -18.93
CA SER A 36 -0.55 14.59 -17.64
C SER A 36 0.48 14.56 -16.51
N PRO A 37 0.52 15.56 -15.61
CA PRO A 37 1.44 15.53 -14.47
C PRO A 37 1.03 14.44 -13.47
N SER A 38 1.99 13.94 -12.70
CA SER A 38 1.70 13.02 -11.60
C SER A 38 0.93 13.75 -10.50
N LEU A 39 -0.24 13.28 -10.09
CA LEU A 39 -1.12 13.97 -9.13
C LEU A 39 -0.44 14.35 -7.81
N ILE A 40 0.62 13.62 -7.44
CA ILE A 40 1.38 13.78 -6.20
C ILE A 40 2.56 14.76 -6.32
N GLU A 41 2.99 15.11 -7.54
CA GLU A 41 4.01 16.15 -7.79
C GLU A 41 3.40 17.40 -8.45
N ALA A 42 2.18 17.31 -8.99
CA ALA A 42 1.49 18.36 -9.73
C ALA A 42 1.28 19.65 -8.91
N THR A 43 1.74 20.76 -9.50
CA THR A 43 1.59 22.14 -9.02
C THR A 43 0.40 22.86 -9.67
N THR A 44 0.04 24.05 -9.16
CA THR A 44 -0.99 24.91 -9.79
C THR A 44 -0.70 25.16 -11.28
N ALA A 45 0.57 25.34 -11.64
CA ALA A 45 0.99 25.75 -12.98
C ALA A 45 0.73 24.64 -14.02
N GLU A 46 1.18 23.42 -13.74
CA GLU A 46 1.03 22.27 -14.64
C GLU A 46 -0.44 21.88 -14.84
N LEU A 47 -1.24 21.96 -13.77
CA LEU A 47 -2.68 21.70 -13.83
C LEU A 47 -3.41 22.77 -14.64
N GLN A 48 -3.13 24.06 -14.41
CA GLN A 48 -3.73 25.14 -15.20
C GLN A 48 -3.28 25.12 -16.67
N GLU A 49 -2.02 24.79 -16.95
CA GLU A 49 -1.52 24.67 -18.33
C GLU A 49 -2.18 23.50 -19.06
N GLY A 50 -2.32 22.33 -18.42
CA GLY A 50 -3.02 21.18 -18.98
C GLY A 50 -4.50 21.45 -19.27
N LEU A 51 -5.21 22.10 -18.34
CA LEU A 51 -6.59 22.56 -18.52
C LEU A 51 -6.71 23.61 -19.64
N ALA A 52 -5.78 24.56 -19.73
CA ALA A 52 -5.79 25.60 -20.76
C ALA A 52 -5.45 25.07 -22.17
N LYS A 53 -4.61 24.04 -22.27
CA LYS A 53 -4.31 23.33 -23.53
C LYS A 53 -5.37 22.30 -23.92
N GLY A 54 -6.33 22.00 -23.05
CA GLY A 54 -7.33 20.93 -23.27
C GLY A 54 -6.72 19.53 -23.24
N CYS A 55 -5.60 19.34 -22.53
CA CYS A 55 -4.96 18.02 -22.35
C CYS A 55 -5.76 17.10 -21.42
N PHE A 56 -6.56 17.69 -20.55
CA PHE A 56 -7.56 17.07 -19.67
C PHE A 56 -8.55 18.17 -19.23
N SER A 57 -9.73 17.79 -18.75
CA SER A 57 -10.75 18.68 -18.20
C SER A 57 -10.77 18.67 -16.66
N SER A 58 -11.52 19.59 -16.05
CA SER A 58 -11.74 19.63 -14.60
C SER A 58 -12.55 18.41 -14.12
N VAL A 59 -13.47 17.91 -14.94
CA VAL A 59 -14.16 16.61 -14.72
C VAL A 59 -13.15 15.46 -14.75
N ASP A 60 -12.16 15.47 -15.64
CA ASP A 60 -11.10 14.45 -15.65
C ASP A 60 -10.24 14.52 -14.37
N LEU A 61 -9.92 15.72 -13.88
CA LEU A 61 -9.23 15.90 -12.60
C LEU A 61 -10.06 15.37 -11.43
N VAL A 62 -11.37 15.66 -11.36
CA VAL A 62 -12.26 15.07 -10.34
C VAL A 62 -12.26 13.55 -10.42
N ASN A 63 -12.40 12.97 -11.62
CA ASN A 63 -12.36 11.52 -11.81
C ASN A 63 -11.03 10.91 -11.32
N ALA A 64 -9.90 11.53 -11.68
CA ALA A 64 -8.56 11.05 -11.33
C ALA A 64 -8.30 11.13 -9.81
N TYR A 65 -8.64 12.25 -9.17
CA TYR A 65 -8.50 12.41 -7.73
C TYR A 65 -9.47 11.52 -6.94
N VAL A 66 -10.73 11.37 -7.37
CA VAL A 66 -11.70 10.47 -6.71
C VAL A 66 -11.30 8.99 -6.86
N ALA A 67 -10.77 8.58 -8.02
CA ALA A 67 -10.18 7.26 -8.19
C ALA A 67 -9.04 7.06 -7.18
N ARG A 68 -8.07 7.98 -7.14
CA ARG A 68 -6.94 8.00 -6.20
C ARG A 68 -7.36 8.01 -4.72
N ILE A 69 -8.51 8.61 -4.38
CA ILE A 69 -9.12 8.58 -3.04
C ILE A 69 -9.64 7.19 -2.70
N HIS A 70 -10.53 6.61 -3.52
CA HIS A 70 -11.12 5.29 -3.24
C HIS A 70 -10.06 4.19 -3.17
N GLU A 71 -9.04 4.35 -3.98
CA GLU A 71 -7.80 3.60 -3.99
C GLU A 71 -7.07 3.50 -2.63
N VAL A 72 -7.11 4.55 -1.79
CA VAL A 72 -6.31 4.62 -0.54
C VAL A 72 -7.12 4.75 0.75
N ASN A 73 -8.34 5.29 0.70
CA ASN A 73 -9.07 5.70 1.91
C ASN A 73 -9.42 4.52 2.83
N SER A 74 -9.61 3.32 2.27
CA SER A 74 -9.86 2.09 3.05
C SER A 74 -8.65 1.58 3.85
N THR A 75 -7.49 2.23 3.74
CA THR A 75 -6.25 1.87 4.47
C THR A 75 -5.84 2.96 5.47
N LEU A 76 -6.14 4.23 5.17
CA LEU A 76 -5.64 5.39 5.93
C LEU A 76 -6.73 6.35 6.42
N HIS A 77 -8.00 6.15 6.05
CA HIS A 77 -9.18 6.86 6.58
C HIS A 77 -9.10 8.40 6.57
N MET A 78 -8.39 8.99 5.60
CA MET A 78 -8.17 10.44 5.53
C MET A 78 -9.39 11.24 5.04
N LEU A 79 -10.37 10.58 4.41
CA LEU A 79 -11.56 11.22 3.85
C LEU A 79 -12.83 10.67 4.50
N GLN A 80 -13.68 11.58 5.00
CA GLN A 80 -14.99 11.27 5.55
C GLN A 80 -16.00 10.98 4.42
N GLU A 81 -16.03 11.83 3.38
CA GLU A 81 -16.89 11.65 2.20
C GLU A 81 -16.36 12.40 0.97
N VAL A 82 -16.78 11.96 -0.22
CA VAL A 82 -16.58 12.66 -1.51
C VAL A 82 -17.82 13.50 -1.81
N ASN A 83 -17.64 14.73 -2.28
CA ASN A 83 -18.75 15.60 -2.65
C ASN A 83 -19.49 15.06 -3.89
N PRO A 84 -20.77 14.66 -3.80
CA PRO A 84 -21.52 14.18 -4.96
C PRO A 84 -21.79 15.30 -5.99
N ASP A 85 -21.75 16.58 -5.58
CA ASP A 85 -21.93 17.74 -6.46
C ASP A 85 -20.66 18.09 -7.27
N ALA A 86 -19.50 17.52 -6.93
CA ALA A 86 -18.21 17.89 -7.53
C ALA A 86 -18.16 17.73 -9.06
N TRP A 87 -18.78 16.68 -9.61
CA TRP A 87 -18.79 16.44 -11.07
C TRP A 87 -19.61 17.46 -11.85
N ASP A 88 -20.70 17.96 -11.27
CA ASP A 88 -21.56 18.96 -11.92
C ASP A 88 -20.93 20.35 -11.81
N ILE A 89 -20.31 20.67 -10.66
CA ILE A 89 -19.50 21.88 -10.49
C ILE A 89 -18.31 21.88 -11.45
N ALA A 90 -17.59 20.76 -11.59
CA ALA A 90 -16.48 20.63 -12.51
C ALA A 90 -16.90 20.82 -13.97
N ARG A 91 -18.03 20.22 -14.38
CA ARG A 91 -18.57 20.36 -15.74
C ARG A 91 -18.99 21.80 -16.06
N GLN A 92 -19.54 22.51 -15.07
CA GLN A 92 -19.87 23.94 -15.21
C GLN A 92 -18.60 24.79 -15.37
N LEU A 93 -17.53 24.50 -14.63
CA LEU A 93 -16.25 25.22 -14.74
C LEU A 93 -15.51 24.90 -16.05
N ASP A 94 -15.65 23.69 -16.59
CA ASP A 94 -15.15 23.33 -17.93
C ASP A 94 -15.92 24.06 -19.05
N LEU A 95 -17.24 24.22 -18.92
CA LEU A 95 -18.04 25.04 -19.84
C LEU A 95 -17.63 26.52 -19.78
N GLU A 96 -17.48 27.08 -18.58
CA GLU A 96 -16.97 28.45 -18.41
C GLU A 96 -15.59 28.63 -19.06
N ARG A 97 -14.66 27.71 -18.83
CA ARG A 97 -13.32 27.75 -19.45
C ARG A 97 -13.39 27.71 -20.97
N LYS A 98 -14.28 26.88 -21.53
CA LYS A 98 -14.51 26.77 -22.98
C LYS A 98 -15.10 28.04 -23.58
N ASP A 99 -15.96 28.73 -22.84
CA ASP A 99 -16.56 30.03 -23.22
C ASP A 99 -15.64 31.23 -22.92
N GLY A 100 -14.39 30.97 -22.51
CA GLY A 100 -13.35 31.99 -22.25
C GLY A 100 -13.39 32.60 -20.83
N ILE A 101 -14.26 32.10 -19.95
CA ILE A 101 -14.45 32.56 -18.58
C ILE A 101 -13.53 31.74 -17.65
N VAL A 102 -12.44 32.37 -17.19
CA VAL A 102 -11.51 31.79 -16.21
C VAL A 102 -11.45 32.69 -14.97
N ARG A 103 -11.92 32.18 -13.84
CA ARG A 103 -12.10 32.93 -12.59
C ARG A 103 -10.80 33.28 -11.85
N GLY A 104 -9.69 32.59 -12.18
CA GLY A 104 -8.39 32.80 -11.55
C GLY A 104 -7.47 31.57 -11.64
N PRO A 105 -6.32 31.58 -10.94
CA PRO A 105 -5.34 30.48 -10.98
C PRO A 105 -5.84 29.16 -10.36
N LEU A 106 -6.99 29.17 -9.68
CA LEU A 106 -7.62 27.99 -9.08
C LEU A 106 -8.83 27.46 -9.87
N HIS A 107 -9.17 28.08 -11.00
CA HIS A 107 -10.35 27.72 -11.79
C HIS A 107 -10.29 26.25 -12.26
N GLY A 108 -11.26 25.43 -11.85
CA GLY A 108 -11.33 24.01 -12.21
C GLY A 108 -10.40 23.10 -11.40
N LEU A 109 -9.77 23.57 -10.31
CA LEU A 109 -8.92 22.72 -9.45
C LEU A 109 -9.72 22.11 -8.28
N PRO A 110 -9.64 20.79 -8.05
CA PRO A 110 -10.23 20.14 -6.88
C PRO A 110 -9.43 20.37 -5.58
N ILE A 111 -10.10 20.85 -4.53
CA ILE A 111 -9.54 21.06 -3.18
C ILE A 111 -10.42 20.35 -2.14
N LEU A 112 -9.80 19.77 -1.11
CA LEU A 112 -10.48 19.14 0.03
C LEU A 112 -10.64 20.12 1.21
N VAL A 113 -11.70 19.96 2.01
CA VAL A 113 -11.92 20.78 3.21
C VAL A 113 -12.18 19.90 4.43
N LYS A 114 -11.65 20.30 5.59
CA LYS A 114 -11.82 19.58 6.87
C LYS A 114 -13.30 19.44 7.26
N GLY A 115 -13.67 18.32 7.90
CA GLY A 115 -15.04 17.98 8.31
C GLY A 115 -15.74 18.93 9.31
N ASN A 116 -15.10 20.03 9.73
CA ASN A 116 -15.71 21.13 10.48
C ASN A 116 -16.00 22.38 9.63
N ILE A 117 -15.57 22.44 8.36
CA ILE A 117 -15.78 23.60 7.47
C ILE A 117 -17.12 23.46 6.76
N GLY A 118 -18.07 24.36 7.05
CA GLY A 118 -19.44 24.32 6.52
C GLY A 118 -19.55 24.56 5.01
N THR A 119 -20.43 23.80 4.37
CA THR A 119 -20.78 23.91 2.94
C THR A 119 -22.26 23.62 2.70
N GLU A 120 -22.84 24.20 1.65
CA GLU A 120 -24.20 23.90 1.16
C GLU A 120 -24.26 22.73 0.14
N ASP A 121 -23.13 22.11 -0.20
CA ASP A 121 -23.09 20.83 -0.94
C ASP A 121 -23.84 19.71 -0.17
N LYS A 122 -24.17 18.61 -0.85
CA LYS A 122 -24.74 17.40 -0.20
C LYS A 122 -23.67 16.60 0.55
N MET A 123 -23.10 17.20 1.60
CA MET A 123 -22.11 16.64 2.51
C MET A 123 -22.44 16.99 3.97
N GLU A 124 -21.93 16.21 4.92
CA GLU A 124 -22.06 16.48 6.34
C GLU A 124 -21.10 17.61 6.80
N THR A 125 -21.39 18.26 7.92
CA THR A 125 -20.43 19.13 8.62
C THR A 125 -20.64 18.94 10.12
N ALA A 126 -19.90 17.99 10.67
CA ALA A 126 -20.23 17.36 11.94
C ALA A 126 -19.02 17.10 12.86
N ALA A 127 -17.84 17.64 12.51
CA ALA A 127 -16.59 17.51 13.27
C ALA A 127 -16.19 16.07 13.67
N GLY A 128 -16.69 15.06 12.94
CA GLY A 128 -16.44 13.64 13.18
C GLY A 128 -17.38 12.94 14.17
N SER A 129 -18.31 13.66 14.80
CA SER A 129 -19.25 13.13 15.81
C SER A 129 -20.66 12.91 15.23
N TYR A 130 -21.33 11.85 15.65
CA TYR A 130 -22.73 11.56 15.30
C TYR A 130 -23.72 12.58 15.88
N ALA A 131 -23.33 13.36 16.88
CA ALA A 131 -24.16 14.43 17.45
C ALA A 131 -24.64 15.45 16.41
N LEU A 132 -23.88 15.64 15.33
CA LEU A 132 -24.18 16.59 14.24
C LEU A 132 -24.46 15.94 12.88
N VAL A 133 -24.56 14.60 12.78
CA VAL A 133 -24.93 13.95 11.50
C VAL A 133 -26.36 14.32 11.11
N GLY A 134 -26.54 14.75 9.86
CA GLY A 134 -27.78 15.31 9.33
C GLY A 134 -28.02 16.79 9.68
N ALA A 135 -27.11 17.43 10.40
CA ALA A 135 -27.18 18.87 10.65
C ALA A 135 -26.90 19.66 9.36
N LYS A 136 -27.50 20.84 9.23
CA LYS A 136 -27.36 21.68 8.03
C LYS A 136 -26.99 23.10 8.40
N VAL A 137 -25.92 23.59 7.79
CA VAL A 137 -25.51 24.99 7.88
C VAL A 137 -26.55 25.91 7.23
N ALA A 138 -26.62 27.17 7.70
CA ALA A 138 -27.51 28.18 7.10
C ALA A 138 -26.99 28.73 5.76
N ALA A 139 -25.68 28.68 5.54
CA ALA A 139 -24.99 29.06 4.31
C ALA A 139 -23.63 28.34 4.21
N ASP A 140 -23.02 28.36 3.01
CA ASP A 140 -21.59 28.10 2.82
C ASP A 140 -20.75 28.90 3.83
N SER A 141 -19.72 28.27 4.41
CA SER A 141 -18.69 29.03 5.14
C SER A 141 -18.02 30.05 4.20
N THR A 142 -17.62 31.21 4.72
CA THR A 142 -17.09 32.29 3.87
C THR A 142 -15.81 31.86 3.13
N VAL A 143 -15.03 30.95 3.71
CA VAL A 143 -13.88 30.32 3.03
C VAL A 143 -14.32 29.41 1.86
N ALA A 144 -15.33 28.57 2.03
CA ALA A 144 -15.89 27.74 0.94
C ALA A 144 -16.48 28.61 -0.19
N LYS A 145 -17.23 29.64 0.18
CA LYS A 145 -17.80 30.63 -0.75
C LYS A 145 -16.71 31.33 -1.58
N LYS A 146 -15.62 31.76 -0.94
CA LYS A 146 -14.46 32.37 -1.63
C LYS A 146 -13.73 31.38 -2.53
N LEU A 147 -13.57 30.11 -2.12
CA LEU A 147 -13.04 29.05 -2.99
C LEU A 147 -13.90 28.91 -4.27
N ARG A 148 -15.23 28.83 -4.16
CA ARG A 148 -16.12 28.79 -5.34
C ARG A 148 -16.02 30.04 -6.21
N GLN A 149 -15.83 31.22 -5.61
CA GLN A 149 -15.59 32.47 -6.35
C GLN A 149 -14.28 32.42 -7.16
N ALA A 150 -13.21 31.84 -6.61
CA ALA A 150 -11.96 31.56 -7.32
C ALA A 150 -12.05 30.39 -8.34
N GLY A 151 -13.21 29.74 -8.45
CA GLY A 151 -13.47 28.63 -9.37
C GLY A 151 -13.00 27.26 -8.90
N VAL A 152 -12.80 27.08 -7.59
CA VAL A 152 -12.41 25.79 -7.00
C VAL A 152 -13.59 24.81 -6.96
N ILE A 153 -13.29 23.52 -7.16
CA ILE A 153 -14.21 22.41 -6.90
C ILE A 153 -13.94 21.90 -5.49
N ILE A 154 -14.92 21.98 -4.58
CA ILE A 154 -14.81 21.34 -3.26
C ILE A 154 -15.04 19.84 -3.46
N LEU A 155 -13.99 19.04 -3.28
CA LEU A 155 -13.96 17.63 -3.69
C LEU A 155 -14.60 16.68 -2.66
N GLY A 156 -14.65 17.07 -1.39
CA GLY A 156 -15.04 16.19 -0.28
C GLY A 156 -14.66 16.74 1.09
N LYS A 157 -15.05 16.01 2.14
CA LYS A 157 -14.69 16.30 3.54
C LYS A 157 -13.53 15.42 4.01
N THR A 158 -12.45 16.02 4.48
CA THR A 158 -11.35 15.29 5.13
C THR A 158 -11.66 14.95 6.58
N SER A 159 -11.24 13.76 6.99
CA SER A 159 -11.29 13.27 8.36
C SER A 159 -10.41 14.12 9.28
N MET A 160 -10.69 14.08 10.58
CA MET A 160 -10.06 14.91 11.59
C MET A 160 -10.05 14.22 12.96
N SER A 161 -9.22 14.70 13.89
CA SER A 161 -9.49 14.44 15.31
C SER A 161 -10.87 15.00 15.67
N GLU A 162 -11.71 14.20 16.31
CA GLU A 162 -13.07 14.57 16.65
C GLU A 162 -13.13 15.86 17.47
N TRP A 163 -14.12 16.73 17.19
CA TRP A 163 -14.26 18.03 17.84
C TRP A 163 -12.94 18.82 17.87
N ALA A 164 -12.21 18.78 16.75
CA ALA A 164 -10.89 19.38 16.57
C ALA A 164 -9.84 18.98 17.63
N ASN A 165 -9.91 17.75 18.13
CA ASN A 165 -9.12 17.17 19.23
C ASN A 165 -9.48 17.70 20.64
N PHE A 166 -10.58 18.45 20.79
CA PHE A 166 -10.95 19.11 22.03
C PHE A 166 -12.04 18.37 22.82
N ARG A 167 -12.07 17.03 22.77
CA ARG A 167 -13.03 16.16 23.49
C ARG A 167 -12.45 15.47 24.71
N SER A 168 -11.39 14.67 24.50
CA SER A 168 -10.96 13.64 25.44
C SER A 168 -9.59 13.94 26.04
N LEU A 169 -9.37 13.53 27.29
CA LEU A 169 -8.03 13.42 27.88
C LEU A 169 -7.28 12.20 27.31
N ASN A 170 -7.99 11.11 26.97
CA ASN A 170 -7.42 9.91 26.35
C ASN A 170 -7.50 9.89 24.80
N GLY A 171 -7.30 11.04 24.15
CA GLY A 171 -7.48 11.22 22.70
C GLY A 171 -6.58 10.36 21.79
N SER A 172 -6.82 10.46 20.48
CA SER A 172 -5.84 10.07 19.45
C SER A 172 -5.99 11.01 18.26
N SER A 173 -4.87 11.55 17.80
CA SER A 173 -4.78 12.31 16.56
C SER A 173 -5.43 11.57 15.39
N GLY A 174 -6.32 12.26 14.67
CA GLY A 174 -7.00 11.72 13.49
C GLY A 174 -8.10 10.69 13.77
N TRP A 175 -8.45 10.42 15.02
CA TRP A 175 -9.62 9.57 15.35
C TRP A 175 -10.90 10.38 15.46
N ASN A 176 -12.00 9.86 14.91
CA ASN A 176 -13.36 10.28 15.24
C ASN A 176 -14.39 9.14 15.07
N ALA A 177 -15.55 9.29 15.69
CA ALA A 177 -16.62 8.30 15.68
C ALA A 177 -17.11 7.92 14.27
N GLN A 178 -17.26 8.89 13.35
CA GLN A 178 -17.82 8.63 12.01
C GLN A 178 -16.82 8.00 11.02
N GLY A 179 -15.55 8.40 11.06
CA GLY A 179 -14.52 8.00 10.08
C GLY A 179 -13.57 6.92 10.58
N GLY A 180 -13.52 6.69 11.90
CA GLY A 180 -12.54 5.82 12.55
C GLY A 180 -11.18 6.51 12.73
N GLN A 181 -10.10 5.73 12.63
CA GLN A 181 -8.73 6.20 12.86
C GLN A 181 -8.04 6.56 11.55
N THR A 182 -7.77 7.85 11.32
CA THR A 182 -6.85 8.32 10.27
C THR A 182 -5.43 7.83 10.55
N TYR A 183 -4.67 7.46 9.51
CA TYR A 183 -3.25 7.10 9.61
C TYR A 183 -2.43 7.88 8.59
N ALA A 184 -1.18 8.20 8.92
CA ALA A 184 -0.23 8.79 7.97
C ALA A 184 0.58 7.75 7.18
N ALA A 185 1.19 8.19 6.08
CA ALA A 185 1.63 7.32 5.00
C ALA A 185 3.06 6.75 5.12
N TYR A 186 3.91 7.31 5.99
CA TYR A 186 5.34 6.99 6.02
C TYR A 186 5.66 5.74 6.85
N TYR A 187 4.87 5.44 7.88
CA TYR A 187 5.06 4.28 8.75
C TYR A 187 3.75 3.53 9.04
N PRO A 188 3.76 2.18 9.18
CA PRO A 188 2.56 1.44 9.58
C PRO A 188 2.02 1.94 10.94
N LYS A 189 0.72 2.29 10.99
CA LYS A 189 0.08 2.95 12.13
C LYS A 189 0.71 4.29 12.55
N GLN A 190 1.36 5.02 11.64
CA GLN A 190 1.87 6.36 11.93
C GLN A 190 0.76 7.28 12.45
N ASP A 191 1.06 8.00 13.53
CA ASP A 191 0.22 9.10 14.02
C ASP A 191 0.24 10.25 13.00
N PRO A 192 -0.92 10.63 12.41
CA PRO A 192 -0.99 11.69 11.42
C PRO A 192 -0.85 13.10 12.02
N SER A 193 -0.69 13.21 13.34
CA SER A 193 -0.99 14.40 14.13
C SER A 193 -2.41 14.90 13.86
N GLY A 194 -2.80 16.02 14.44
CA GLY A 194 -4.16 16.52 14.38
C GLY A 194 -4.28 17.98 14.82
N SER A 195 -5.45 18.59 14.69
CA SER A 195 -6.70 17.94 14.29
C SER A 195 -7.01 17.90 12.79
N SER A 196 -6.27 18.62 11.92
CA SER A 196 -6.50 18.57 10.45
C SER A 196 -5.87 17.34 9.77
N SER A 197 -5.92 16.18 10.44
CA SER A 197 -5.21 14.95 10.10
C SER A 197 -5.46 14.49 8.66
N GLY A 198 -6.72 14.38 8.26
CA GLY A 198 -7.09 13.96 6.91
C GLY A 198 -6.68 14.96 5.83
N SER A 199 -6.69 16.27 6.14
CA SER A 199 -6.17 17.31 5.23
C SER A 199 -4.66 17.20 5.02
N GLY A 200 -3.92 16.81 6.07
CA GLY A 200 -2.49 16.48 5.97
C GLY A 200 -2.25 15.31 5.03
N VAL A 201 -2.77 14.14 5.39
CA VAL A 201 -2.60 12.88 4.63
C VAL A 201 -3.09 13.01 3.17
N ALA A 202 -4.18 13.75 2.92
CA ALA A 202 -4.73 13.91 1.58
C ALA A 202 -3.94 14.86 0.68
N ALA A 203 -3.36 15.93 1.24
CA ALA A 203 -2.49 16.84 0.47
C ALA A 203 -1.12 16.18 0.18
N ASP A 204 -0.57 15.43 1.15
CA ASP A 204 0.63 14.61 1.05
C ASP A 204 0.53 13.57 -0.09
N LEU A 205 -0.51 12.73 -0.07
CA LEU A 205 -0.71 11.66 -1.05
C LEU A 205 -1.27 12.11 -2.41
N GLY A 206 -1.39 13.41 -2.66
CA GLY A 206 -1.89 13.94 -3.93
C GLY A 206 -3.34 13.52 -4.23
N LEU A 207 -4.19 13.50 -3.21
CA LEU A 207 -5.62 13.13 -3.32
C LEU A 207 -6.53 14.29 -3.74
N ALA A 208 -5.95 15.49 -3.77
CA ALA A 208 -6.51 16.71 -4.35
C ALA A 208 -5.33 17.60 -4.76
N PHE A 209 -5.59 18.73 -5.43
CA PHE A 209 -4.55 19.73 -5.66
C PHE A 209 -3.96 20.19 -4.32
N ALA A 210 -4.83 20.48 -3.34
CA ALA A 210 -4.48 20.83 -1.96
C ALA A 210 -5.67 20.61 -1.00
N ALA A 211 -5.50 20.92 0.28
CA ALA A 211 -6.57 20.90 1.28
C ALA A 211 -6.63 22.19 2.13
N LEU A 212 -7.76 22.43 2.80
CA LEU A 212 -7.87 23.36 3.93
C LEU A 212 -7.86 22.60 5.26
N GLY A 213 -7.19 23.17 6.25
CA GLY A 213 -7.27 22.80 7.66
C GLY A 213 -7.79 23.94 8.53
N THR A 214 -7.96 23.67 9.82
CA THR A 214 -8.26 24.69 10.84
C THR A 214 -7.31 24.52 12.02
N GLU A 215 -6.84 25.64 12.57
CA GLU A 215 -5.96 25.64 13.74
C GLU A 215 -6.48 26.54 14.85
N THR A 216 -6.58 25.96 16.06
CA THR A 216 -6.65 26.65 17.34
C THR A 216 -5.20 26.78 17.86
N SER A 217 -4.62 25.68 18.34
CA SER A 217 -3.16 25.43 18.37
C SER A 217 -2.82 24.13 17.64
N GLY A 218 -1.66 24.07 17.00
CA GLY A 218 -1.01 22.90 16.36
C GLY A 218 -1.71 22.30 15.14
N SER A 219 -3.02 22.53 15.00
CA SER A 219 -3.91 21.71 14.19
C SER A 219 -3.85 21.90 12.67
N ILE A 220 -3.04 22.82 12.15
CA ILE A 220 -2.57 22.89 10.75
C ILE A 220 -1.08 22.55 10.71
N LEU A 221 -0.27 23.14 11.60
CA LEU A 221 1.20 23.04 11.55
C LEU A 221 1.69 21.60 11.80
N SER A 222 1.29 20.96 12.90
CA SER A 222 1.76 19.61 13.25
C SER A 222 1.28 18.52 12.28
N PRO A 223 -0.01 18.44 11.85
CA PRO A 223 -0.40 17.51 10.79
C PRO A 223 0.17 17.87 9.41
N SER A 224 0.76 19.07 9.22
CA SER A 224 1.55 19.34 8.02
C SER A 224 2.96 18.78 8.13
N GLU A 225 3.60 18.83 9.31
CA GLU A 225 4.95 18.26 9.49
C GLU A 225 4.95 16.73 9.47
N ASN A 226 4.02 16.08 10.21
CA ASN A 226 3.84 14.62 10.24
C ASN A 226 3.47 14.04 8.87
N ASN A 227 2.98 14.88 7.95
CA ASN A 227 2.66 14.54 6.57
C ASN A 227 3.45 15.40 5.58
N ASN A 228 4.69 15.79 5.88
CA ASN A 228 5.69 16.28 4.91
C ASN A 228 5.22 17.40 3.94
N ILE A 229 4.28 18.24 4.33
CA ILE A 229 3.72 19.31 3.50
C ILE A 229 3.93 20.69 4.14
N VAL A 230 3.55 21.73 3.40
CA VAL A 230 3.50 23.10 3.90
C VAL A 230 2.13 23.36 4.53
N GLY A 231 2.15 23.84 5.78
CA GLY A 231 0.97 24.34 6.48
C GLY A 231 1.13 25.83 6.77
N ILE A 232 0.15 26.63 6.36
CA ILE A 232 0.09 28.05 6.76
C ILE A 232 -1.03 28.19 7.79
N LYS A 233 -0.67 28.57 9.02
CA LYS A 233 -1.61 29.13 10.01
C LYS A 233 -1.59 30.65 9.85
N PRO A 234 -2.62 31.28 9.26
CA PRO A 234 -2.64 32.74 9.13
C PRO A 234 -3.05 33.42 10.45
N THR A 235 -2.93 34.75 10.49
CA THR A 235 -3.42 35.58 11.60
C THR A 235 -4.91 35.31 11.82
N VAL A 236 -5.34 35.24 13.08
CA VAL A 236 -6.77 35.15 13.42
C VAL A 236 -7.48 36.41 12.92
N GLY A 237 -8.40 36.25 11.98
CA GLY A 237 -9.03 37.34 11.23
C GLY A 237 -8.45 37.61 9.84
N LEU A 238 -7.38 36.96 9.38
CA LEU A 238 -7.03 37.06 7.95
C LEU A 238 -8.01 36.25 7.08
N THR A 239 -8.48 35.12 7.62
CA THR A 239 -9.51 34.25 7.02
C THR A 239 -10.72 34.17 7.95
N SER A 240 -11.92 34.09 7.38
CA SER A 240 -13.17 34.05 8.16
C SER A 240 -13.44 32.66 8.75
N ARG A 241 -13.89 32.62 10.00
CA ARG A 241 -14.37 31.42 10.70
C ARG A 241 -15.89 31.22 10.55
N TYR A 242 -16.59 32.09 9.81
CA TYR A 242 -18.05 32.00 9.67
C TYR A 242 -18.51 30.65 9.10
N MET A 243 -19.46 30.01 9.80
CA MET A 243 -19.96 28.64 9.59
C MET A 243 -18.88 27.53 9.56
N VAL A 244 -17.78 27.70 10.29
CA VAL A 244 -16.87 26.63 10.69
C VAL A 244 -17.19 26.24 12.15
N ILE A 245 -17.19 24.94 12.49
CA ILE A 245 -17.41 24.50 13.89
C ILE A 245 -16.18 24.95 14.72
N PRO A 246 -16.38 25.80 15.75
CA PRO A 246 -15.29 26.48 16.46
C PRO A 246 -14.80 25.72 17.70
N ILE A 247 -13.64 26.13 18.19
CA ILE A 247 -13.09 25.87 19.53
C ILE A 247 -12.80 27.18 20.28
N SER A 248 -12.26 28.21 19.62
CA SER A 248 -11.97 29.51 20.25
C SER A 248 -11.94 30.67 19.26
N GLU A 249 -12.81 31.66 19.44
CA GLU A 249 -12.82 32.90 18.65
C GLU A 249 -11.50 33.68 18.71
N ARG A 250 -10.66 33.42 19.73
CA ARG A 250 -9.36 34.09 19.94
C ARG A 250 -8.20 33.42 19.19
N GLN A 251 -8.29 32.12 18.92
CA GLN A 251 -7.19 31.33 18.36
C GLN A 251 -7.51 30.70 17.00
N ASP A 252 -8.80 30.41 16.73
CA ASP A 252 -9.24 29.71 15.52
C ASP A 252 -8.98 30.49 14.24
N THR A 253 -8.36 29.79 13.28
CA THR A 253 -8.06 30.32 11.95
C THR A 253 -8.12 29.19 10.89
N ILE A 254 -8.49 29.53 9.66
CA ILE A 254 -8.59 28.59 8.54
C ILE A 254 -7.38 28.81 7.63
N GLY A 255 -6.66 27.74 7.29
CA GLY A 255 -5.42 27.86 6.53
C GLY A 255 -5.19 26.73 5.52
N PRO A 256 -4.41 26.99 4.46
CA PRO A 256 -4.09 26.00 3.43
C PRO A 256 -3.02 25.00 3.86
N MET A 257 -3.18 23.77 3.39
CA MET A 257 -2.26 22.64 3.53
C MET A 257 -1.94 22.11 2.13
N ALA A 258 -0.69 22.25 1.68
CA ALA A 258 -0.30 21.95 0.29
C ALA A 258 1.17 21.52 0.16
N ARG A 259 1.52 20.83 -0.94
CA ARG A 259 2.87 20.28 -1.16
C ARG A 259 3.95 21.34 -1.43
N THR A 260 3.60 22.61 -1.68
CA THR A 260 4.57 23.72 -1.81
C THR A 260 4.08 25.01 -1.15
N VAL A 261 5.00 25.88 -0.76
CA VAL A 261 4.70 27.22 -0.21
C VAL A 261 3.97 28.09 -1.22
N LYS A 262 4.29 27.95 -2.52
CA LYS A 262 3.66 28.74 -3.59
C LYS A 262 2.21 28.33 -3.81
N ASP A 263 1.91 27.03 -3.82
CA ASP A 263 0.54 26.53 -3.95
C ASP A 263 -0.30 26.91 -2.71
N ALA A 264 0.27 26.79 -1.50
CA ALA A 264 -0.37 27.25 -0.27
C ALA A 264 -0.66 28.78 -0.30
N ALA A 265 0.29 29.60 -0.78
CA ALA A 265 0.12 31.04 -0.91
C ALA A 265 -0.98 31.45 -1.91
N ILE A 266 -1.14 30.69 -3.01
CA ILE A 266 -2.23 30.91 -3.99
C ILE A 266 -3.60 30.63 -3.35
N ILE A 267 -3.71 29.62 -2.51
CA ILE A 267 -4.96 29.30 -1.81
C ILE A 267 -5.26 30.34 -0.72
N LEU A 268 -4.25 30.76 0.06
CA LEU A 268 -4.41 31.83 1.04
C LEU A 268 -4.91 33.12 0.37
N GLN A 269 -4.36 33.48 -0.80
CA GLN A 269 -4.78 34.64 -1.58
C GLN A 269 -6.27 34.61 -1.95
N ALA A 270 -6.84 33.43 -2.17
CA ALA A 270 -8.25 33.26 -2.51
C ALA A 270 -9.18 33.36 -1.27
N ILE A 271 -8.78 32.84 -0.10
CA ILE A 271 -9.64 32.80 1.09
C ILE A 271 -9.48 34.01 2.05
N ALA A 272 -8.39 34.76 1.93
CA ALA A 272 -8.08 35.93 2.77
C ALA A 272 -9.05 37.11 2.58
N GLY A 273 -9.08 38.03 3.55
CA GLY A 273 -9.84 39.28 3.50
C GLY A 273 -11.20 39.24 4.22
N PRO A 274 -11.90 40.38 4.28
CA PRO A 274 -12.94 40.66 5.27
C PRO A 274 -14.23 39.87 5.07
N ASP A 275 -14.97 39.76 6.16
CA ASP A 275 -16.30 39.20 6.30
C ASP A 275 -17.09 40.03 7.33
N LYS A 276 -18.36 40.33 7.04
CA LYS A 276 -19.24 41.04 7.98
C LYS A 276 -19.76 40.11 9.09
N ASP A 277 -19.74 38.81 8.85
CA ASP A 277 -20.30 37.79 9.75
C ASP A 277 -19.22 37.15 10.65
N ASP A 278 -17.98 37.66 10.58
CA ASP A 278 -16.86 37.36 11.49
C ASP A 278 -16.04 38.64 11.76
N ASN A 279 -16.32 39.26 12.91
CA ASN A 279 -15.79 40.56 13.34
C ASN A 279 -14.26 40.61 13.43
N TYR A 280 -13.58 39.49 13.70
CA TYR A 280 -12.11 39.44 13.74
C TYR A 280 -11.49 39.81 12.38
N THR A 281 -12.20 39.55 11.28
CA THR A 281 -11.70 39.91 9.95
C THR A 281 -11.73 41.40 9.64
N LEU A 282 -12.52 42.17 10.39
CA LEU A 282 -12.58 43.63 10.32
C LEU A 282 -11.39 44.30 11.03
N ALA A 283 -10.60 43.55 11.81
CA ALA A 283 -9.36 44.01 12.41
C ALA A 283 -8.15 43.94 11.45
N SER A 284 -8.32 43.42 10.23
CA SER A 284 -7.25 43.37 9.23
C SER A 284 -6.88 44.78 8.74
N PRO A 285 -5.61 45.20 8.83
CA PRO A 285 -5.16 46.55 8.42
C PRO A 285 -5.22 46.76 6.90
N PHE A 286 -5.49 45.71 6.13
CA PHE A 286 -5.51 45.71 4.68
C PHE A 286 -6.92 45.86 4.08
N GLY A 287 -7.97 45.72 4.91
CA GLY A 287 -9.35 45.65 4.43
C GLY A 287 -9.51 44.61 3.32
N SER A 288 -10.23 44.97 2.25
CA SER A 288 -10.48 44.10 1.09
C SER A 288 -9.26 43.80 0.20
N HIS A 289 -8.07 44.32 0.52
CA HIS A 289 -6.87 44.23 -0.33
C HIS A 289 -5.68 43.62 0.43
N PRO A 290 -5.75 42.32 0.84
CA PRO A 290 -4.64 41.67 1.51
C PRO A 290 -3.37 41.65 0.63
N PRO A 291 -2.16 41.58 1.24
CA PRO A 291 -0.89 41.49 0.52
C PRO A 291 -0.86 40.39 -0.54
N ASN A 292 0.03 40.56 -1.54
CA ASN A 292 0.16 39.60 -2.62
C ASN A 292 1.09 38.44 -2.21
N TYR A 293 0.54 37.48 -1.48
CA TYR A 293 1.25 36.31 -0.96
C TYR A 293 1.94 35.49 -2.06
N VAL A 294 1.35 35.43 -3.25
CA VAL A 294 1.96 34.74 -4.40
C VAL A 294 3.20 35.48 -4.90
N ALA A 295 3.17 36.81 -4.92
CA ALA A 295 4.31 37.65 -5.27
C ALA A 295 5.39 37.71 -4.18
N ALA A 296 5.11 37.26 -2.96
CA ALA A 296 6.11 37.09 -1.91
C ALA A 296 7.08 35.92 -2.18
N CYS A 297 6.65 34.92 -2.96
CA CYS A 297 7.40 33.71 -3.29
C CYS A 297 8.62 34.00 -4.20
N LYS A 298 9.67 34.58 -3.61
CA LYS A 298 10.91 35.02 -4.26
C LYS A 298 12.12 34.40 -3.56
N LEU A 299 13.13 33.97 -4.32
CA LEU A 299 14.38 33.43 -3.77
C LEU A 299 15.14 34.45 -2.88
N SER A 300 14.82 35.73 -2.95
CA SER A 300 15.38 36.79 -2.11
C SER A 300 14.69 36.97 -0.75
N GLY A 301 13.62 36.22 -0.42
CA GLY A 301 12.78 36.49 0.75
C GLY A 301 13.47 36.48 2.11
N LEU A 302 14.61 35.78 2.24
CA LEU A 302 15.47 35.76 3.43
C LEU A 302 16.52 36.89 3.48
N LYS A 303 16.76 37.61 2.39
CA LYS A 303 17.87 38.57 2.29
C LYS A 303 17.61 39.80 3.18
N GLY A 304 18.51 40.04 4.13
CA GLY A 304 18.44 41.17 5.07
C GLY A 304 17.51 40.94 6.27
N LYS A 305 16.84 39.78 6.35
CA LYS A 305 15.91 39.45 7.42
C LYS A 305 16.63 39.17 8.74
N ARG A 306 16.05 39.62 9.86
CA ARG A 306 16.54 39.34 11.21
C ARG A 306 15.67 38.27 11.86
N ILE A 307 16.26 37.10 12.12
CA ILE A 307 15.51 35.90 12.52
C ILE A 307 16.02 35.40 13.88
N GLY A 308 15.13 35.30 14.86
CA GLY A 308 15.44 34.86 16.22
C GLY A 308 15.32 33.36 16.45
N ILE A 309 16.12 32.83 17.38
CA ILE A 309 16.04 31.45 17.87
C ILE A 309 15.79 31.45 19.39
N PRO A 310 14.56 31.16 19.86
CA PRO A 310 14.25 30.97 21.29
C PRO A 310 14.81 29.63 21.79
N ARG A 311 16.03 29.66 22.32
CA ARG A 311 16.72 28.45 22.78
C ARG A 311 16.03 27.79 23.97
N ASN A 312 15.40 28.56 24.86
CA ASN A 312 14.65 27.98 25.97
C ASN A 312 13.43 27.15 25.53
N VAL A 313 12.87 27.42 24.33
CA VAL A 313 11.81 26.58 23.74
C VAL A 313 12.41 25.29 23.19
N ILE A 314 13.46 25.39 22.37
CA ILE A 314 14.12 24.21 21.76
C ILE A 314 14.67 23.25 22.83
N ASN A 315 15.18 23.78 23.95
CA ASN A 315 15.71 22.99 25.06
C ASN A 315 14.66 22.17 25.84
N THR A 316 13.36 22.26 25.49
CA THR A 316 12.33 21.34 26.00
C THR A 316 12.22 20.03 25.21
N LEU A 317 12.83 19.96 24.02
CA LEU A 317 12.93 18.72 23.26
C LEU A 317 13.83 17.71 23.98
N ASP A 318 13.37 16.46 24.02
CA ASP A 318 14.07 15.35 24.66
C ASP A 318 15.29 14.85 23.85
N ALA A 319 16.03 13.90 24.42
CA ALA A 319 17.18 13.28 23.75
C ALA A 319 16.82 12.40 22.54
N SER A 320 15.55 11.97 22.39
CA SER A 320 15.09 11.24 21.18
C SER A 320 14.94 12.18 19.97
N SER A 321 14.72 13.47 20.25
CA SER A 321 14.44 14.52 19.28
C SER A 321 15.71 15.09 18.62
N GLU A 322 16.90 14.56 18.92
CA GLU A 322 18.18 14.98 18.32
C GLU A 322 18.13 15.05 16.77
N PRO A 323 17.54 14.08 16.02
CA PRO A 323 17.44 14.19 14.57
C PRO A 323 16.71 15.44 14.06
N ILE A 324 15.78 15.98 14.86
CA ILE A 324 15.10 17.25 14.60
C ILE A 324 16.04 18.43 14.87
N VAL A 325 16.73 18.43 16.02
CA VAL A 325 17.64 19.50 16.45
C VAL A 325 18.84 19.62 15.50
N SER A 326 19.53 18.52 15.17
CA SER A 326 20.61 18.51 14.18
C SER A 326 20.18 18.99 12.80
N ALA A 327 18.97 18.63 12.35
CA ALA A 327 18.42 19.12 11.09
C ALA A 327 18.09 20.63 11.16
N PHE A 328 17.60 21.11 12.32
CA PHE A 328 17.30 22.52 12.56
C PHE A 328 18.58 23.38 12.52
N GLU A 329 19.68 22.98 13.17
CA GLU A 329 20.96 23.71 13.07
C GLU A 329 21.51 23.74 11.62
N ALA A 330 21.34 22.64 10.87
CA ALA A 330 21.68 22.62 9.45
C ALA A 330 20.82 23.62 8.64
N ALA A 331 19.52 23.74 8.97
CA ALA A 331 18.62 24.73 8.38
C ALA A 331 18.99 26.18 8.76
N VAL A 332 19.37 26.45 10.01
CA VAL A 332 19.90 27.76 10.45
C VAL A 332 21.10 28.18 9.59
N SER A 333 21.99 27.23 9.23
CA SER A 333 23.11 27.49 8.31
C SER A 333 22.64 27.88 6.90
N VAL A 334 21.60 27.23 6.36
CA VAL A 334 21.01 27.57 5.04
C VAL A 334 20.34 28.95 5.08
N ILE A 335 19.59 29.25 6.14
CA ILE A 335 18.89 30.52 6.38
C ILE A 335 19.90 31.67 6.47
N SER A 336 20.99 31.51 7.22
CA SER A 336 22.08 32.49 7.29
C SER A 336 22.76 32.70 5.94
N LYS A 337 23.11 31.62 5.21
CA LYS A 337 23.71 31.69 3.86
C LYS A 337 22.79 32.32 2.81
N ALA A 338 21.48 32.33 3.02
CA ALA A 338 20.51 33.04 2.17
C ALA A 338 20.51 34.57 2.39
N GLY A 339 21.29 35.07 3.36
CA GLY A 339 21.45 36.49 3.65
C GLY A 339 20.64 36.98 4.86
N ALA A 340 20.14 36.08 5.72
CA ALA A 340 19.50 36.46 6.97
C ALA A 340 20.51 36.61 8.13
N THR A 341 20.27 37.58 9.01
CA THR A 341 20.96 37.71 10.30
C THR A 341 20.25 36.84 11.32
N ILE A 342 20.92 35.77 11.78
CA ILE A 342 20.46 34.97 12.91
C ILE A 342 20.74 35.72 14.22
N VAL A 343 19.75 35.74 15.12
CA VAL A 343 19.90 36.22 16.49
C VAL A 343 19.59 35.05 17.42
N ASP A 344 20.66 34.43 17.91
CA ASP A 344 20.55 33.29 18.82
C ASP A 344 20.13 33.72 20.23
N ASN A 345 19.53 32.80 21.00
CA ASN A 345 18.98 33.04 22.34
C ASN A 345 17.95 34.19 22.41
N ALA A 346 17.09 34.30 21.38
CA ALA A 346 15.96 35.25 21.33
C ALA A 346 14.78 34.72 22.17
N ASN A 347 15.02 34.50 23.46
CA ASN A 347 14.17 33.68 24.33
C ASN A 347 12.82 34.33 24.67
N PHE A 348 11.84 33.45 24.90
CA PHE A 348 10.51 33.78 25.43
C PHE A 348 10.61 33.83 26.95
N THR A 349 10.56 35.04 27.53
CA THR A 349 10.80 35.30 28.97
C THR A 349 9.72 34.76 29.91
N GLY A 350 8.51 34.52 29.42
CA GLY A 350 7.40 33.91 30.19
C GLY A 350 7.24 32.40 29.97
N TYR A 351 8.14 31.76 29.22
CA TYR A 351 7.95 30.37 28.77
C TYR A 351 8.03 29.35 29.92
N ASP A 352 8.94 29.56 30.86
CA ASP A 352 9.11 28.66 32.01
C ASP A 352 7.86 28.69 32.93
N GLU A 353 7.14 29.82 32.99
CA GLU A 353 5.85 29.94 33.67
C GLU A 353 4.72 29.30 32.84
N TYR A 354 4.72 29.52 31.52
CA TYR A 354 3.78 28.89 30.58
C TYR A 354 3.79 27.35 30.66
N LEU A 355 4.98 26.72 30.78
CA LEU A 355 5.10 25.27 30.93
C LEU A 355 4.49 24.72 32.24
N ASN A 356 4.24 25.59 33.23
CA ASN A 356 3.76 25.20 34.56
C ASN A 356 2.34 25.70 34.85
N THR A 357 1.59 26.17 33.83
CA THR A 357 0.25 26.75 34.00
C THR A 357 -0.81 26.09 33.13
N SER A 358 -2.07 26.09 33.61
CA SER A 358 -3.24 25.62 32.86
C SER A 358 -4.14 26.76 32.35
N ILE A 359 -3.62 28.00 32.41
CA ILE A 359 -4.39 29.22 32.09
C ILE A 359 -4.80 29.26 30.60
N PRO A 360 -3.90 29.08 29.60
CA PRO A 360 -4.28 29.11 28.18
C PRO A 360 -5.34 28.06 27.82
N GLN A 361 -5.21 26.84 28.36
CA GLN A 361 -6.17 25.75 28.14
C GLN A 361 -7.52 26.06 28.80
N THR A 362 -7.52 26.75 29.94
CA THR A 362 -8.74 27.22 30.61
C THR A 362 -9.43 28.33 29.82
N VAL A 363 -8.67 29.23 29.18
CA VAL A 363 -9.21 30.26 28.26
C VAL A 363 -9.86 29.61 27.04
N VAL A 364 -9.19 28.65 26.39
CA VAL A 364 -9.77 27.93 25.23
C VAL A 364 -11.02 27.12 25.62
N ALA A 365 -11.04 26.50 26.81
CA ALA A 365 -12.22 25.80 27.31
C ALA A 365 -13.41 26.73 27.58
N ALA A 366 -13.16 27.92 28.12
CA ALA A 366 -14.17 28.93 28.37
C ALA A 366 -14.70 29.59 27.08
N ASP A 367 -13.85 29.71 26.05
CA ASP A 367 -14.29 30.09 24.70
C ASP A 367 -15.22 29.04 24.11
N PHE A 368 -14.81 27.77 24.08
CA PHE A 368 -15.55 26.69 23.43
C PHE A 368 -17.00 26.57 23.93
N ILE A 369 -17.24 26.75 25.24
CA ILE A 369 -18.59 26.73 25.85
C ILE A 369 -19.52 27.77 25.19
N SER A 370 -19.05 29.01 24.99
CA SER A 370 -19.83 30.08 24.35
C SER A 370 -19.91 29.88 22.83
N ASP A 371 -18.77 29.57 22.22
CA ASP A 371 -18.60 29.62 20.77
C ASP A 371 -19.34 28.46 20.09
N ILE A 372 -19.40 27.28 20.73
CA ILE A 372 -20.19 26.16 20.20
C ILE A 372 -21.69 26.43 20.24
N ALA A 373 -22.21 27.02 21.32
CA ALA A 373 -23.62 27.43 21.38
C ALA A 373 -23.93 28.53 20.34
N SER A 374 -23.00 29.48 20.15
CA SER A 374 -23.05 30.49 19.09
C SER A 374 -23.06 29.87 17.68
N TYR A 375 -22.36 28.77 17.45
CA TYR A 375 -22.42 28.03 16.18
C TYR A 375 -23.74 27.26 16.02
N LEU A 376 -24.13 26.47 17.03
CA LEU A 376 -25.31 25.59 16.98
C LEU A 376 -26.61 26.37 16.75
N SER A 377 -26.74 27.55 17.35
CA SER A 377 -27.88 28.47 17.14
C SER A 377 -28.03 28.97 15.69
N LYS A 378 -27.00 28.83 14.84
CA LYS A 378 -27.01 29.24 13.42
C LYS A 378 -27.26 28.06 12.46
N LEU A 379 -27.52 26.85 12.98
CA LEU A 379 -27.87 25.70 12.15
C LEU A 379 -29.31 25.81 11.61
N LYS A 380 -29.45 25.60 10.30
CA LYS A 380 -30.72 25.52 9.56
C LYS A 380 -31.45 24.20 9.81
N THR A 381 -30.73 23.16 10.23
CA THR A 381 -31.30 21.89 10.68
C THR A 381 -30.40 21.31 11.76
N ASN A 382 -31.00 20.88 12.87
CA ASN A 382 -30.33 20.33 14.05
C ASN A 382 -31.10 19.07 14.48
N PRO A 383 -30.83 17.91 13.87
CA PRO A 383 -31.71 16.73 13.98
C PRO A 383 -31.69 16.10 15.38
N ASN A 384 -30.56 16.20 16.09
CA ASN A 384 -30.38 15.64 17.43
C ASN A 384 -30.71 16.64 18.55
N ASN A 385 -31.20 17.86 18.20
CA ASN A 385 -31.58 18.91 19.15
C ASN A 385 -30.46 19.28 20.15
N ILE A 386 -29.26 19.55 19.63
CA ILE A 386 -28.05 19.86 20.39
C ILE A 386 -27.81 21.37 20.41
N HIS A 387 -27.82 22.04 21.56
CA HIS A 387 -27.76 23.51 21.64
C HIS A 387 -26.53 24.09 22.35
N ASN A 388 -25.79 23.27 23.10
CA ASN A 388 -24.64 23.68 23.93
C ASN A 388 -23.69 22.49 24.17
N LEU A 389 -22.62 22.73 24.95
CA LEU A 389 -21.64 21.70 25.28
C LEU A 389 -22.21 20.59 26.17
N GLU A 390 -23.13 20.93 27.08
CA GLU A 390 -23.81 19.97 27.95
C GLU A 390 -24.65 18.97 27.14
N ASP A 391 -25.28 19.41 26.04
CA ASP A 391 -26.04 18.58 25.11
C ASP A 391 -25.12 17.69 24.28
N ILE A 392 -24.01 18.23 23.75
CA ILE A 392 -22.98 17.44 23.04
C ILE A 392 -22.46 16.33 23.97
N ARG A 393 -21.96 16.72 25.16
CA ARG A 393 -21.46 15.80 26.18
C ARG A 393 -22.51 14.75 26.56
N ARG A 394 -23.78 15.13 26.73
CA ARG A 394 -24.86 14.19 27.05
C ARG A 394 -25.10 13.20 25.90
N PHE A 395 -25.11 13.65 24.65
CA PHE A 395 -25.22 12.77 23.48
C PHE A 395 -24.04 11.80 23.42
N THR A 396 -22.81 12.31 23.47
CA THR A 396 -21.57 11.51 23.44
C THR A 396 -21.51 10.47 24.56
N GLN A 397 -21.97 10.80 25.77
CA GLN A 397 -21.97 9.86 26.91
C GLN A 397 -23.06 8.78 26.86
N HIS A 398 -24.12 8.95 26.04
CA HIS A 398 -25.24 8.00 25.94
C HIS A 398 -25.28 7.27 24.59
N SER A 399 -24.56 7.75 23.57
CA SER A 399 -24.54 7.15 22.23
C SER A 399 -23.40 6.13 22.10
N PRO A 400 -23.68 4.83 21.89
CA PRO A 400 -22.63 3.83 21.71
C PRO A 400 -21.86 4.01 20.39
N LEU A 401 -22.35 4.85 19.47
CA LEU A 401 -21.64 5.22 18.24
C LEU A 401 -20.41 6.11 18.52
N GLU A 402 -20.35 6.75 19.70
CA GLU A 402 -19.32 7.75 20.04
C GLU A 402 -18.12 7.15 20.80
N ASP A 403 -18.05 5.83 20.97
CA ASP A 403 -17.00 5.08 21.70
C ASP A 403 -16.79 5.52 23.17
N TYR A 404 -17.77 6.16 23.82
CA TYR A 404 -17.72 6.43 25.26
C TYR A 404 -17.99 5.14 26.07
N PRO A 405 -17.25 4.85 27.18
CA PRO A 405 -16.18 5.65 27.80
C PRO A 405 -14.74 5.32 27.33
N SER A 406 -14.55 4.43 26.35
CA SER A 406 -13.23 4.14 25.74
C SER A 406 -12.55 5.41 25.21
N ARG A 407 -13.35 6.35 24.70
CA ARG A 407 -13.03 7.73 24.38
C ARG A 407 -13.76 8.61 25.37
N ASP A 408 -13.04 9.21 26.31
CA ASP A 408 -13.65 9.99 27.38
C ASP A 408 -14.19 11.36 26.88
N THR A 409 -14.76 12.13 27.78
CA THR A 409 -15.22 13.53 27.57
C THR A 409 -14.48 14.51 28.47
N GLY A 410 -13.30 14.12 28.97
CA GLY A 410 -12.63 14.70 30.13
C GLY A 410 -12.28 16.18 29.97
N ILE A 411 -12.04 16.67 28.75
CA ILE A 411 -11.85 18.11 28.49
C ILE A 411 -13.15 18.86 28.76
N TRP A 412 -14.29 18.34 28.30
CA TRP A 412 -15.62 18.92 28.55
C TRP A 412 -16.05 18.78 30.00
N ASP A 413 -15.78 17.65 30.64
CA ASP A 413 -16.03 17.45 32.07
C ASP A 413 -15.28 18.51 32.90
N LEU A 414 -13.99 18.74 32.61
CA LEU A 414 -13.17 19.75 33.28
C LEU A 414 -13.54 21.20 32.89
N ALA A 415 -14.09 21.44 31.70
CA ALA A 415 -14.58 22.75 31.29
C ALA A 415 -15.88 23.11 32.04
N LEU A 416 -16.88 22.23 31.97
CA LEU A 416 -18.20 22.43 32.58
C LEU A 416 -18.11 22.45 34.12
N ALA A 417 -17.26 21.62 34.73
CA ALA A 417 -17.07 21.63 36.19
C ALA A 417 -16.44 22.93 36.74
N ARG A 418 -15.79 23.76 35.89
CA ARG A 418 -15.34 25.10 36.28
C ARG A 418 -16.48 26.13 36.28
N GLY A 419 -17.52 25.95 35.47
CA GLY A 419 -18.65 26.89 35.36
C GLY A 419 -18.30 28.27 34.76
N ILE A 420 -17.17 28.38 34.06
CA ILE A 420 -16.66 29.64 33.47
C ILE A 420 -16.76 29.57 31.95
N ASN A 421 -17.27 30.63 31.31
CA ASN A 421 -17.23 30.84 29.86
C ASN A 421 -16.61 32.21 29.52
N ASN A 422 -16.42 32.52 28.24
CA ASN A 422 -15.75 33.76 27.82
C ASN A 422 -16.52 35.08 28.09
N THR A 423 -17.72 35.00 28.68
CA THR A 423 -18.47 36.16 29.20
C THR A 423 -18.36 36.34 30.72
N SER A 424 -17.88 35.32 31.45
CA SER A 424 -17.71 35.36 32.91
C SER A 424 -16.69 36.42 33.36
N PRO A 425 -16.92 37.17 34.46
CA PRO A 425 -15.92 38.09 35.01
C PRO A 425 -14.55 37.44 35.28
N GLU A 426 -14.56 36.18 35.71
CA GLU A 426 -13.39 35.36 36.05
C GLU A 426 -12.52 35.01 34.84
N PHE A 427 -13.07 35.08 33.63
CA PHE A 427 -12.34 34.80 32.38
C PHE A 427 -11.29 35.87 32.07
N TRP A 428 -11.59 37.15 32.33
CA TRP A 428 -10.75 38.25 31.84
C TRP A 428 -9.34 38.30 32.47
N PRO A 429 -9.14 38.06 33.79
CA PRO A 429 -7.80 37.92 34.35
C PRO A 429 -7.02 36.74 33.76
N LEU A 430 -7.69 35.60 33.49
CA LEU A 430 -7.08 34.42 32.86
C LEU A 430 -6.68 34.72 31.42
N HIS A 431 -7.53 35.42 30.66
CA HIS A 431 -7.23 35.85 29.30
C HIS A 431 -6.04 36.82 29.25
N LEU A 432 -5.97 37.79 30.16
CA LEU A 432 -4.84 38.73 30.25
C LEU A 432 -3.52 38.01 30.59
N GLN A 433 -3.51 37.08 31.56
CA GLN A 433 -2.32 36.29 31.87
C GLN A 433 -1.94 35.34 30.70
N SER A 434 -2.94 34.80 29.99
CA SER A 434 -2.67 34.04 28.76
C SER A 434 -2.01 34.91 27.69
N LEU A 435 -2.50 36.14 27.46
CA LEU A 435 -1.91 37.07 26.50
C LEU A 435 -0.45 37.39 26.84
N TYR A 436 -0.08 37.51 28.12
CA TYR A 436 1.31 37.71 28.53
C TYR A 436 2.25 36.63 27.96
N TYR A 437 1.88 35.35 28.01
CA TYR A 437 2.74 34.26 27.50
C TYR A 437 2.95 34.30 25.98
N GLY A 438 2.01 34.86 25.21
CA GLY A 438 2.15 35.02 23.76
C GLY A 438 2.75 36.36 23.33
N GLU A 439 2.45 37.44 24.07
CA GLU A 439 2.89 38.81 23.78
C GLU A 439 4.23 39.13 24.45
N GLU A 440 4.26 39.88 25.56
CA GLU A 440 5.51 40.35 26.21
C GLU A 440 6.40 39.20 26.70
N GLY A 441 5.82 38.18 27.32
CA GLY A 441 6.52 36.96 27.72
C GLY A 441 6.93 36.07 26.55
N GLY A 442 6.32 36.24 25.38
CA GLY A 442 6.43 35.31 24.25
C GLY A 442 6.98 35.92 22.96
N LEU A 443 6.26 35.65 21.88
CA LEU A 443 6.67 35.90 20.50
C LEU A 443 6.83 37.40 20.21
N THR A 444 5.82 38.24 20.47
CA THR A 444 5.93 39.67 20.11
C THR A 444 6.94 40.40 21.00
N GLY A 445 7.10 39.97 22.26
CA GLY A 445 8.15 40.40 23.17
C GLY A 445 9.54 40.08 22.64
N ALA A 446 9.79 38.84 22.19
CA ALA A 446 11.08 38.47 21.59
C ALA A 446 11.35 39.21 20.27
N LEU A 447 10.35 39.32 19.38
CA LEU A 447 10.45 40.08 18.13
C LEU A 447 10.82 41.56 18.41
N SER A 448 10.21 42.17 19.42
CA SER A 448 10.48 43.55 19.85
C SER A 448 11.88 43.70 20.49
N ARG A 449 12.18 42.93 21.54
CA ARG A 449 13.46 42.96 22.28
C ARG A 449 14.67 42.83 21.36
N HIS A 450 14.61 41.91 20.39
CA HIS A 450 15.73 41.57 19.52
C HIS A 450 15.65 42.22 18.13
N LYS A 451 14.59 43.01 17.86
CA LYS A 451 14.30 43.70 16.58
C LYS A 451 14.31 42.73 15.40
N LEU A 452 13.38 41.79 15.38
CA LEU A 452 13.32 40.68 14.43
C LEU A 452 12.17 40.84 13.42
N ASP A 453 12.36 40.32 12.22
CA ASP A 453 11.29 40.08 11.24
C ASP A 453 10.46 38.83 11.60
N ALA A 454 11.12 37.83 12.18
CA ALA A 454 10.54 36.52 12.52
C ALA A 454 11.34 35.78 13.60
N VAL A 455 10.75 34.71 14.10
CA VAL A 455 11.36 33.64 14.88
C VAL A 455 11.33 32.34 14.05
N ILE A 456 12.30 31.45 14.27
CA ILE A 456 12.25 30.07 13.77
C ILE A 456 12.36 29.05 14.92
N LEU A 457 11.59 27.97 14.81
CA LEU A 457 11.58 26.83 15.72
C LEU A 457 11.37 25.53 14.93
N PRO A 458 11.81 24.36 15.42
CA PRO A 458 11.30 23.07 14.97
C PRO A 458 9.76 23.05 15.11
N THR A 459 9.04 22.47 14.15
CA THR A 459 7.57 22.59 14.15
C THR A 459 6.94 21.90 15.36
N ALA A 460 7.55 20.82 15.87
CA ALA A 460 7.14 20.12 17.08
C ALA A 460 7.05 20.97 18.37
N VAL A 461 7.69 22.15 18.43
CA VAL A 461 7.63 23.09 19.58
C VAL A 461 7.26 24.53 19.17
N ALA A 462 6.72 24.69 17.96
CA ALA A 462 6.32 25.98 17.40
C ALA A 462 4.89 26.49 17.69
N PRO A 463 3.82 25.67 17.82
CA PRO A 463 2.46 26.19 17.62
C PRO A 463 1.84 26.99 18.77
N ASP A 464 2.16 26.71 20.04
CA ASP A 464 1.32 27.20 21.13
C ASP A 464 1.46 28.71 21.40
N ILE A 465 2.68 29.22 21.44
CA ILE A 465 2.96 30.64 21.69
C ILE A 465 2.34 31.56 20.60
N PRO A 466 2.40 31.28 19.28
CA PRO A 466 1.66 32.07 18.29
C PRO A 466 0.14 31.78 18.29
N ALA A 467 -0.30 30.60 18.72
CA ALA A 467 -1.73 30.26 18.81
C ALA A 467 -2.46 31.16 19.81
N ILE A 468 -1.91 31.28 21.03
CA ILE A 468 -2.47 32.08 22.14
C ILE A 468 -2.86 33.51 21.72
N ILE A 469 -2.05 34.13 20.87
CA ILE A 469 -2.24 35.51 20.41
C ILE A 469 -2.79 35.62 18.98
N GLY A 470 -3.18 34.50 18.36
CA GLY A 470 -3.67 34.46 16.98
C GLY A 470 -2.66 34.95 15.94
N ALA A 471 -1.36 34.84 16.20
CA ALA A 471 -0.29 35.24 15.30
C ALA A 471 -0.03 34.19 14.19
N PRO A 472 0.51 34.60 13.02
CA PRO A 472 0.73 33.71 11.90
C PRO A 472 2.01 32.87 12.03
N ALA A 473 1.97 31.68 11.45
CA ALA A 473 3.10 30.78 11.33
C ALA A 473 3.02 29.97 10.01
N VAL A 474 4.19 29.66 9.44
CA VAL A 474 4.33 28.82 8.23
C VAL A 474 5.30 27.69 8.54
N THR A 475 4.81 26.45 8.57
CA THR A 475 5.70 25.27 8.60
C THR A 475 6.06 24.82 7.20
N VAL A 476 7.29 24.37 7.02
CA VAL A 476 7.79 23.74 5.79
C VAL A 476 8.57 22.46 6.14
N PRO A 477 8.57 21.44 5.25
CA PRO A 477 9.29 20.19 5.48
C PRO A 477 10.80 20.41 5.70
N LEU A 478 11.32 19.85 6.80
CA LEU A 478 12.73 19.98 7.19
C LEU A 478 13.49 18.68 6.94
N GLY A 479 12.93 17.54 7.35
CA GLY A 479 13.64 16.26 7.34
C GLY A 479 12.74 15.06 7.61
N SER A 480 13.35 13.96 8.02
CA SER A 480 12.68 12.73 8.43
C SER A 480 13.58 11.91 9.35
N PHE A 481 13.00 11.19 10.30
CA PHE A 481 13.73 10.36 11.26
C PHE A 481 14.61 9.29 10.56
N PRO A 482 15.88 9.09 10.99
CA PRO A 482 16.82 8.19 10.32
C PRO A 482 16.48 6.70 10.44
N ALA A 483 17.15 5.89 9.62
CA ALA A 483 16.93 4.44 9.48
C ALA A 483 17.12 3.59 10.75
N GLY A 484 17.57 4.18 11.86
CA GLY A 484 17.79 3.53 13.15
C GLY A 484 17.03 4.17 14.33
N THR A 485 16.12 5.10 14.09
CA THR A 485 15.26 5.66 15.14
C THR A 485 14.43 4.54 15.79
N PRO A 486 14.31 4.50 17.13
CA PRO A 486 13.38 3.60 17.83
C PRO A 486 11.93 3.78 17.37
N ILE A 487 11.07 2.80 17.67
CA ILE A 487 9.62 2.97 17.48
C ILE A 487 9.06 3.48 18.80
N GLU A 488 8.58 4.72 18.78
CA GLU A 488 7.89 5.35 19.91
C GLU A 488 6.42 5.53 19.57
N TYR A 489 5.55 5.18 20.51
CA TYR A 489 4.11 5.29 20.39
C TYR A 489 3.61 6.51 21.16
N ASN A 490 2.48 7.07 20.71
CA ASN A 490 1.76 8.12 21.43
C ASN A 490 1.32 7.67 22.84
N GLU A 491 0.85 8.61 23.67
CA GLU A 491 0.48 8.35 25.08
C GLU A 491 -0.57 7.22 25.25
N ARG A 492 -1.49 7.04 24.28
CA ARG A 492 -2.48 5.94 24.28
C ARG A 492 -1.90 4.60 23.81
N GLY A 493 -0.66 4.57 23.34
CA GLY A 493 0.05 3.36 22.88
C GLY A 493 -0.50 2.77 21.57
N ASN A 494 -1.29 3.52 20.81
CA ASN A 494 -2.05 2.98 19.67
C ASN A 494 -1.56 3.44 18.29
N LEU A 495 -0.82 4.55 18.22
CA LEU A 495 -0.22 5.12 17.00
C LEU A 495 1.28 5.35 17.20
N VAL A 496 2.04 5.33 16.10
CA VAL A 496 3.50 5.51 16.10
C VAL A 496 3.82 6.98 15.80
N GLU A 497 4.41 7.68 16.77
CA GLU A 497 4.82 9.09 16.63
C GLU A 497 6.23 9.22 16.05
N LYS A 498 7.19 8.44 16.56
CA LYS A 498 8.58 8.45 16.08
C LYS A 498 8.97 7.07 15.59
N ALA A 499 9.47 7.00 14.36
CA ALA A 499 9.95 5.79 13.71
C ALA A 499 10.71 6.15 12.41
N PRO A 500 11.55 5.25 11.86
CA PRO A 500 12.33 5.52 10.67
C PRO A 500 11.49 5.97 9.47
N GLY A 501 11.82 7.13 8.91
CA GLY A 501 11.15 7.71 7.74
C GLY A 501 9.98 8.65 8.04
N ILE A 502 9.51 8.75 9.28
CA ILE A 502 8.49 9.76 9.66
C ILE A 502 9.08 11.17 9.44
N PRO A 503 8.37 12.09 8.76
CA PRO A 503 8.82 13.45 8.48
C PRO A 503 8.71 14.38 9.70
N PHE A 504 9.42 15.51 9.64
CA PHE A 504 9.32 16.62 10.60
C PHE A 504 9.67 17.97 9.93
N GLY A 505 9.30 19.09 10.56
CA GLY A 505 9.25 20.41 9.93
C GLY A 505 10.02 21.53 10.67
N ILE A 506 10.11 22.69 10.01
CA ILE A 506 10.58 23.95 10.59
C ILE A 506 9.53 25.04 10.38
N SER A 507 9.21 25.78 11.44
CA SER A 507 8.21 26.84 11.44
C SER A 507 8.85 28.23 11.43
N PHE A 508 8.37 29.08 10.54
CA PHE A 508 8.62 30.52 10.53
C PHE A 508 7.46 31.24 11.22
N LEU A 509 7.77 32.01 12.26
CA LEU A 509 6.81 32.64 13.16
C LEU A 509 6.95 34.17 13.15
N GLY A 510 5.85 34.91 13.12
CA GLY A 510 5.89 36.37 12.99
C GLY A 510 4.79 37.09 13.79
N PRO A 511 4.79 38.43 13.80
CA PRO A 511 3.71 39.20 14.40
C PRO A 511 2.42 39.07 13.56
N ARG A 512 1.26 39.44 14.13
CA ARG A 512 -0.01 39.53 13.40
C ARG A 512 0.19 40.32 12.08
N TRP A 513 -0.42 39.85 11.00
CA TRP A 513 -0.41 40.44 9.65
C TRP A 513 0.93 40.38 8.89
N SER A 514 1.83 39.46 9.27
CA SER A 514 3.17 39.32 8.64
C SER A 514 3.29 38.20 7.58
N GLU A 515 2.19 37.61 7.13
CA GLU A 515 2.17 36.42 6.27
C GLU A 515 2.97 36.60 4.98
N GLU A 516 2.95 37.80 4.37
CA GLU A 516 3.77 38.09 3.17
C GLU A 516 5.27 37.88 3.45
N SER A 517 5.74 38.36 4.60
CA SER A 517 7.13 38.20 5.04
C SER A 517 7.44 36.72 5.33
N LEU A 518 6.56 36.03 6.08
CA LEU A 518 6.75 34.63 6.44
C LEU A 518 6.74 33.70 5.23
N ILE A 519 5.80 33.86 4.30
CA ILE A 519 5.69 33.10 3.04
C ILE A 519 6.93 33.34 2.17
N GLY A 520 7.42 34.59 2.09
CA GLY A 520 8.65 34.90 1.37
C GLY A 520 9.89 34.22 1.97
N MET A 521 10.00 34.18 3.30
CA MET A 521 11.11 33.50 3.99
C MET A 521 11.02 31.97 3.86
N ALA A 522 9.83 31.40 4.07
CA ALA A 522 9.56 29.97 3.95
C ALA A 522 9.83 29.46 2.51
N TYR A 523 9.35 30.16 1.48
CA TYR A 523 9.64 29.84 0.08
C TYR A 523 11.14 29.95 -0.24
N ALA A 524 11.81 31.01 0.24
CA ALA A 524 13.24 31.18 0.04
C ALA A 524 14.07 30.08 0.74
N PHE A 525 13.56 29.47 1.80
CA PHE A 525 14.15 28.29 2.44
C PHE A 525 13.85 26.99 1.65
N GLU A 526 12.57 26.71 1.38
CA GLU A 526 12.08 25.55 0.62
C GLU A 526 12.85 25.35 -0.71
N GLN A 527 12.97 26.41 -1.51
CA GLN A 527 13.64 26.33 -2.81
C GLN A 527 15.17 26.18 -2.69
N ARG A 528 15.75 26.28 -1.50
CA ARG A 528 17.18 26.03 -1.22
C ARG A 528 17.44 24.64 -0.63
N THR A 529 16.53 24.09 0.18
CA THR A 529 16.65 22.73 0.72
C THR A 529 16.28 21.66 -0.29
N LEU A 530 15.47 21.98 -1.30
CA LEU A 530 15.14 21.09 -2.43
C LEU A 530 16.22 21.04 -3.53
N MET A 531 17.30 21.84 -3.45
CA MET A 531 18.41 21.78 -4.41
C MET A 531 19.62 21.01 -3.84
N PRO A 532 20.19 20.02 -4.58
CA PRO A 532 21.43 19.37 -4.17
C PRO A 532 22.59 20.36 -4.04
N GLN A 533 23.30 20.33 -2.90
CA GLN A 533 24.47 21.20 -2.68
C GLN A 533 25.64 20.77 -3.56
N GLY A 534 25.80 21.43 -4.72
CA GLY A 534 26.91 21.13 -5.64
C GLY A 534 27.15 22.13 -6.80
N THR A 535 26.21 23.01 -7.13
CA THR A 535 26.26 23.84 -8.36
C THR A 535 26.32 25.35 -8.10
N CYS A 536 27.25 25.80 -7.24
CA CYS A 536 27.38 27.22 -6.86
C CYS A 536 28.62 27.91 -7.45
N THR A 537 28.80 27.84 -8.77
CA THR A 537 29.80 28.63 -9.52
C THR A 537 29.25 29.09 -10.89
N GLY A 538 28.53 30.20 -10.92
CA GLY A 538 28.00 30.79 -12.16
C GLY A 538 27.17 32.05 -11.90
N ASN A 539 27.34 33.07 -12.73
CA ASN A 539 26.75 34.40 -12.52
C ASN A 539 25.21 34.39 -12.53
N ALA A 540 24.62 35.41 -11.89
CA ALA A 540 23.19 35.70 -12.05
C ALA A 540 22.89 36.13 -13.49
N GLY A 541 22.03 35.38 -14.18
CA GLY A 541 21.61 35.64 -15.55
C GLY A 541 20.58 34.62 -16.04
N ASP A 542 20.95 33.34 -16.06
CA ASP A 542 20.12 32.23 -16.55
C ASP A 542 20.29 30.96 -15.70
N TYR A 543 19.20 30.39 -15.21
CA TYR A 543 19.10 29.01 -14.71
C TYR A 543 17.69 28.46 -15.00
N PRO A 544 17.54 27.21 -15.47
CA PRO A 544 16.26 26.67 -15.91
C PRO A 544 15.33 26.30 -14.74
N GLU A 545 14.03 26.18 -15.05
CA GLU A 545 13.03 25.65 -14.12
C GLU A 545 13.25 24.15 -13.81
N ARG A 546 12.54 23.64 -12.79
CA ARG A 546 12.88 22.39 -12.07
C ARG A 546 13.06 21.17 -12.98
N ASN A 547 14.16 20.45 -12.76
CA ASN A 547 14.24 19.01 -13.02
C ASN A 547 13.88 18.23 -11.75
N SER A 548 13.37 17.00 -11.93
CA SER A 548 12.76 16.17 -10.87
C SER A 548 13.65 15.91 -9.65
N ALA A 549 13.20 16.32 -8.45
CA ALA A 549 13.92 16.12 -7.19
C ALA A 549 13.00 15.91 -5.95
N VAL A 550 11.77 15.38 -6.12
CA VAL A 550 10.79 15.20 -5.02
C VAL A 550 10.32 13.74 -4.85
N SER A 551 10.26 12.96 -5.94
CA SER A 551 9.84 11.54 -6.07
C SER A 551 10.43 10.45 -5.14
N GLY A 552 11.07 10.80 -4.03
CA GLY A 552 11.64 9.85 -3.06
C GLY A 552 10.77 9.51 -1.84
N ARG A 553 9.54 10.05 -1.72
CA ARG A 553 8.75 10.01 -0.47
C ARG A 553 7.37 9.33 -0.53
N HIS A 554 6.78 9.11 -1.71
CA HIS A 554 5.42 8.58 -1.83
C HIS A 554 5.30 7.39 -2.77
N ASP A 555 5.32 6.18 -2.21
CA ASP A 555 5.00 4.94 -2.93
C ASP A 555 4.40 3.90 -1.98
N LYS A 556 3.10 4.05 -1.67
CA LYS A 556 2.28 2.96 -1.13
C LYS A 556 0.80 3.21 -1.30
N ILE A 557 0.06 2.10 -1.34
CA ILE A 557 -1.38 2.02 -1.58
C ILE A 557 -1.70 2.54 -2.98
N SER A 558 -2.10 1.67 -3.91
CA SER A 558 -3.52 1.34 -3.96
C SER A 558 -3.96 0.25 -4.96
N SER A 559 -5.29 0.02 -4.95
CA SER A 559 -6.17 -0.53 -6.00
C SER A 559 -6.58 -2.00 -5.85
N SER A 560 -7.90 -2.24 -5.93
CA SER A 560 -8.54 -3.55 -6.02
C SER A 560 -9.98 -3.40 -6.52
N ARG A 561 -10.59 -4.52 -6.98
CA ARG A 561 -11.91 -4.62 -7.66
C ARG A 561 -11.88 -4.06 -9.11
N GLY A 562 -12.56 -4.67 -10.08
CA GLY A 562 -13.31 -5.92 -10.08
C GLY A 562 -14.28 -5.99 -11.27
N VAL A 563 -14.56 -7.19 -11.81
CA VAL A 563 -15.49 -7.37 -12.95
C VAL A 563 -16.40 -8.59 -12.73
N PHE A 564 -17.61 -8.52 -13.27
CA PHE A 564 -18.73 -9.46 -13.09
C PHE A 564 -19.06 -10.18 -14.42
N ASN A 565 -19.65 -11.38 -14.35
CA ASN A 565 -20.61 -11.96 -15.33
C ASN A 565 -20.08 -12.42 -16.74
N LEU A 566 -20.66 -13.40 -17.48
CA LEU A 566 -21.68 -14.45 -17.16
C LEU A 566 -21.81 -15.60 -18.20
N MET A 567 -22.02 -16.83 -17.71
CA MET A 567 -22.98 -17.90 -18.18
C MET A 567 -22.85 -18.73 -19.50
N ARG A 568 -23.31 -20.01 -19.38
CA ARG A 568 -23.94 -20.95 -20.40
C ARG A 568 -23.01 -21.78 -21.33
N GLN A 569 -23.33 -23.04 -21.75
CA GLN A 569 -24.50 -23.94 -21.50
C GLN A 569 -24.24 -25.45 -21.84
N SER A 570 -24.75 -26.39 -21.01
CA SER A 570 -25.45 -27.71 -21.27
C SER A 570 -25.05 -28.69 -22.45
N LYS A 571 -25.24 -30.04 -22.46
CA LYS A 571 -26.32 -30.98 -21.99
C LYS A 571 -25.87 -32.49 -21.96
N TYR A 572 -26.47 -33.32 -21.07
CA TYR A 572 -26.96 -34.76 -21.15
C TYR A 572 -26.27 -35.89 -21.98
N PRO A 573 -26.55 -37.22 -21.77
CA PRO A 573 -27.18 -38.03 -20.67
C PRO A 573 -26.27 -39.23 -20.20
N GLY A 574 -26.64 -40.32 -19.48
CA GLY A 574 -27.80 -40.70 -18.63
C GLY A 574 -28.38 -42.14 -18.82
N ARG A 575 -28.74 -42.87 -17.72
CA ARG A 575 -29.47 -44.19 -17.57
C ARG A 575 -28.63 -45.50 -17.59
N LEU A 576 -28.92 -46.64 -16.91
CA LEU A 576 -29.81 -47.22 -15.81
C LEU A 576 -29.14 -48.60 -15.41
N GLU A 577 -29.47 -49.51 -14.46
CA GLU A 577 -30.46 -49.84 -13.37
C GLU A 577 -29.82 -50.94 -12.44
N LYS A 578 -30.33 -51.64 -11.38
CA LYS A 578 -31.63 -51.77 -10.63
C LYS A 578 -31.41 -52.15 -9.12
N ALA A 579 -32.08 -53.18 -8.54
CA ALA A 579 -32.11 -53.60 -7.10
C ALA A 579 -32.53 -55.12 -6.96
N PRO A 580 -32.79 -55.78 -5.78
CA PRO A 580 -32.86 -55.30 -4.37
C PRO A 580 -32.37 -56.26 -3.20
N GLU A 581 -32.50 -55.75 -1.95
CA GLU A 581 -32.97 -56.39 -0.68
C GLU A 581 -32.18 -57.33 0.31
N SER A 582 -32.22 -56.87 1.57
CA SER A 582 -32.47 -57.57 2.87
C SER A 582 -31.56 -58.65 3.51
N ARG A 583 -30.81 -58.20 4.53
CA ARG A 583 -30.77 -58.65 5.96
C ARG A 583 -30.83 -60.15 6.36
N VAL A 584 -29.85 -60.49 7.23
CA VAL A 584 -29.90 -61.40 8.40
C VAL A 584 -29.80 -62.92 8.17
N SER A 585 -28.67 -63.47 8.63
CA SER A 585 -28.57 -64.81 9.25
C SER A 585 -27.46 -64.75 10.31
N PHE A 586 -27.80 -65.05 11.57
CA PHE A 586 -26.98 -64.66 12.72
C PHE A 586 -25.78 -65.58 12.99
N LEU A 587 -24.62 -64.94 13.15
CA LEU A 587 -23.55 -65.25 14.12
C LEU A 587 -22.76 -66.58 14.04
N TYR A 588 -23.23 -67.64 13.37
CA TYR A 588 -22.48 -68.92 13.31
C TYR A 588 -21.80 -69.24 11.97
N ILE A 589 -22.27 -68.69 10.86
CA ILE A 589 -21.58 -68.81 9.55
C ILE A 589 -20.38 -67.84 9.46
N TYR A 590 -20.44 -66.71 10.18
CA TYR A 590 -19.47 -65.62 10.08
C TYR A 590 -18.03 -66.02 10.42
N CYS A 591 -17.80 -66.87 11.44
CA CYS A 591 -16.44 -67.19 11.86
C CYS A 591 -15.69 -68.09 10.85
N TRP A 592 -16.41 -68.93 10.10
CA TRP A 592 -15.81 -69.82 9.10
C TRP A 592 -15.59 -69.10 7.76
N LEU A 593 -16.62 -68.41 7.23
CA LEU A 593 -16.47 -67.61 6.01
C LEU A 593 -15.46 -66.48 6.14
N PHE A 594 -15.28 -65.88 7.33
CA PHE A 594 -14.29 -64.81 7.51
C PHE A 594 -12.85 -65.32 7.45
N MET A 595 -12.59 -66.55 7.91
CA MET A 595 -11.28 -67.21 7.75
C MET A 595 -11.03 -67.62 6.29
N GLU A 596 -12.01 -68.26 5.64
CA GLU A 596 -11.89 -68.69 4.24
C GLU A 596 -11.72 -67.50 3.28
N ASN A 597 -12.42 -66.38 3.55
CA ASN A 597 -12.27 -65.12 2.82
C ASN A 597 -10.93 -64.42 3.12
N LEU A 598 -10.42 -64.48 4.36
CA LEU A 598 -9.06 -63.99 4.66
C LEU A 598 -7.98 -64.81 3.96
N GLU A 599 -8.08 -66.15 3.91
CA GLU A 599 -7.12 -66.98 3.18
C GLU A 599 -7.21 -66.76 1.67
N GLN A 600 -8.43 -66.66 1.10
CA GLN A 600 -8.61 -66.30 -0.32
C GLN A 600 -8.11 -64.88 -0.64
N THR A 601 -8.32 -63.90 0.26
CA THR A 601 -7.82 -62.53 0.11
C THR A 601 -6.29 -62.50 0.21
N CYS A 602 -5.68 -63.22 1.16
CA CYS A 602 -4.23 -63.36 1.24
C CYS A 602 -3.64 -64.13 0.04
N ALA A 603 -4.33 -65.14 -0.49
CA ALA A 603 -3.92 -65.84 -1.71
C ALA A 603 -4.02 -64.94 -2.95
N SER A 604 -5.11 -64.17 -3.09
CA SER A 604 -5.31 -63.18 -4.14
C SER A 604 -4.27 -62.07 -4.06
N LEU A 605 -3.99 -61.53 -2.87
CA LEU A 605 -2.95 -60.52 -2.67
C LEU A 605 -1.55 -61.08 -2.94
N ARG A 606 -1.23 -62.32 -2.53
CA ARG A 606 0.04 -62.99 -2.89
C ARG A 606 0.16 -63.22 -4.39
N ALA A 607 -0.92 -63.58 -5.07
CA ALA A 607 -0.95 -63.75 -6.53
C ALA A 607 -0.82 -62.39 -7.26
N GLN A 608 -1.47 -61.34 -6.76
CA GLN A 608 -1.32 -59.97 -7.27
C GLN A 608 0.09 -59.42 -7.02
N ILE A 609 0.69 -59.67 -5.85
CA ILE A 609 2.09 -59.33 -5.56
C ILE A 609 3.00 -60.09 -6.52
N ALA A 610 2.88 -61.41 -6.65
CA ALA A 610 3.71 -62.19 -7.58
C ALA A 610 3.53 -61.76 -9.06
N ALA A 611 2.32 -61.41 -9.49
CA ALA A 611 2.05 -60.86 -10.82
C ALA A 611 2.65 -59.45 -11.00
N THR A 612 2.59 -58.61 -9.97
CA THR A 612 3.17 -57.27 -9.95
C THR A 612 4.70 -57.33 -9.89
N GLU A 613 5.28 -58.29 -9.17
CA GLU A 613 6.71 -58.58 -9.15
C GLU A 613 7.19 -59.15 -10.49
N ALA A 614 6.39 -59.99 -11.15
CA ALA A 614 6.66 -60.45 -12.50
C ALA A 614 6.58 -59.30 -13.53
N GLN A 615 5.58 -58.42 -13.44
CA GLN A 615 5.53 -57.18 -14.23
C GLN A 615 6.72 -56.27 -13.92
N LEU A 616 7.11 -56.11 -12.65
CA LEU A 616 8.26 -55.31 -12.24
C LEU A 616 9.58 -55.92 -12.73
N ALA A 617 9.70 -57.25 -12.80
CA ALA A 617 10.84 -57.96 -13.38
C ALA A 617 10.82 -57.97 -14.93
N GLY A 618 9.68 -57.71 -15.55
CA GLY A 618 9.54 -57.40 -16.97
C GLY A 618 9.98 -55.96 -17.24
N LEU A 619 9.32 -54.99 -16.59
CA LEU A 619 9.62 -53.57 -16.65
C LEU A 619 11.06 -53.23 -16.26
N LYS A 620 11.69 -53.96 -15.33
CA LYS A 620 13.12 -53.81 -15.03
C LYS A 620 14.02 -54.28 -16.17
N ARG A 621 13.65 -55.33 -16.91
CA ARG A 621 14.38 -55.77 -18.11
C ARG A 621 14.10 -54.85 -19.30
N GLU A 622 12.88 -54.35 -19.46
CA GLU A 622 12.57 -53.32 -20.45
C GLU A 622 13.30 -52.00 -20.14
N LEU A 623 13.40 -51.62 -18.87
CA LEU A 623 14.22 -50.49 -18.39
C LEU A 623 15.70 -50.74 -18.66
N GLU A 624 16.25 -51.90 -18.28
CA GLU A 624 17.65 -52.26 -18.52
C GLU A 624 17.99 -52.26 -20.02
N ILE A 625 17.10 -52.79 -20.88
CA ILE A 625 17.22 -52.72 -22.34
C ILE A 625 17.11 -51.27 -22.84
N ALA A 626 16.19 -50.46 -22.30
CA ALA A 626 16.01 -49.06 -22.68
C ALA A 626 17.16 -48.16 -22.19
N GLU A 627 17.75 -48.44 -21.04
CA GLU A 627 18.93 -47.77 -20.49
C GLU A 627 20.18 -48.17 -21.26
N GLN A 628 20.33 -49.44 -21.64
CA GLN A 628 21.41 -49.89 -22.53
C GLN A 628 21.27 -49.25 -23.92
N ALA A 629 20.07 -49.23 -24.51
CA ALA A 629 19.81 -48.55 -25.77
C ALA A 629 20.01 -47.02 -25.67
N ALA A 630 19.63 -46.39 -24.55
CA ALA A 630 19.90 -44.98 -24.29
C ALA A 630 21.39 -44.69 -24.04
N ALA A 631 22.14 -45.64 -23.51
CA ALA A 631 23.60 -45.58 -23.38
C ALA A 631 24.29 -45.72 -24.75
N ASP A 632 23.82 -46.62 -25.61
CA ASP A 632 24.31 -46.76 -26.99
C ASP A 632 23.96 -45.54 -27.84
N VAL A 633 22.75 -44.99 -27.72
CA VAL A 633 22.38 -43.71 -28.35
C VAL A 633 23.23 -42.57 -27.80
N LYS A 634 23.47 -42.49 -26.48
CA LYS A 634 24.44 -41.54 -25.91
C LYS A 634 25.84 -41.73 -26.47
N ALA A 635 26.31 -42.96 -26.64
CA ALA A 635 27.63 -43.25 -27.17
C ALA A 635 27.75 -42.80 -28.64
N GLN A 636 26.71 -43.05 -29.45
CA GLN A 636 26.65 -42.59 -30.84
C GLN A 636 26.50 -41.07 -30.96
N ASP A 637 25.72 -40.42 -30.10
CA ASP A 637 25.53 -38.96 -30.10
C ASP A 637 26.74 -38.21 -29.55
N THR A 638 27.41 -38.76 -28.53
CA THR A 638 28.72 -38.29 -28.05
C THR A 638 29.78 -38.49 -29.12
N ALA A 639 29.79 -39.63 -29.83
CA ALA A 639 30.72 -39.87 -30.95
C ALA A 639 30.45 -38.92 -32.13
N ARG A 640 29.19 -38.59 -32.44
CA ARG A 640 28.84 -37.55 -33.43
C ARG A 640 29.31 -36.18 -32.99
N THR A 641 29.03 -35.78 -31.76
CA THR A 641 29.45 -34.48 -31.21
C THR A 641 30.97 -34.33 -31.23
N ILE A 642 31.71 -35.37 -30.80
CA ILE A 642 33.17 -35.42 -30.88
C ILE A 642 33.67 -35.43 -32.33
N ALA A 643 32.96 -36.06 -33.27
CA ALA A 643 33.33 -36.07 -34.68
C ALA A 643 33.12 -34.72 -35.37
N ASP A 644 32.09 -33.95 -35.00
CA ASP A 644 31.87 -32.60 -35.54
C ASP A 644 32.76 -31.54 -34.87
N ASP A 645 33.03 -31.63 -33.56
CA ASP A 645 34.05 -30.79 -32.90
C ASP A 645 35.44 -31.07 -33.50
N LYS A 646 35.84 -32.34 -33.68
CA LYS A 646 37.11 -32.69 -34.35
C LYS A 646 37.14 -32.39 -35.86
N ARG A 647 36.00 -32.14 -36.50
CA ARG A 647 35.92 -31.57 -37.86
C ARG A 647 36.00 -30.05 -37.88
N SER A 648 35.85 -29.38 -36.74
CA SER A 648 35.96 -27.91 -36.65
C SER A 648 37.39 -27.42 -36.45
N ASP A 649 38.25 -28.24 -35.82
CA ASP A 649 39.58 -27.83 -35.32
C ASP A 649 40.74 -28.08 -36.30
N ASN A 650 40.46 -28.25 -37.60
CA ASN A 650 41.51 -28.43 -38.62
C ASN A 650 41.17 -27.80 -39.98
N GLY A 651 40.42 -26.69 -39.95
CA GLY A 651 40.12 -25.89 -41.13
C GLY A 651 39.29 -24.67 -40.77
N THR A 652 39.84 -23.47 -40.98
CA THR A 652 39.17 -22.19 -40.66
C THR A 652 37.92 -22.00 -41.52
N ARG A 653 36.75 -22.39 -40.98
CA ARG A 653 35.45 -22.13 -41.60
C ARG A 653 35.31 -20.63 -41.89
N LYS A 654 35.08 -20.29 -43.15
CA LYS A 654 34.91 -18.90 -43.64
C LYS A 654 33.84 -18.11 -42.86
N TRP A 655 32.85 -18.81 -42.31
CA TRP A 655 31.76 -18.25 -41.53
C TRP A 655 31.67 -18.99 -40.17
N PRO A 656 31.55 -18.28 -39.02
CA PRO A 656 31.66 -18.89 -37.70
C PRO A 656 30.42 -19.65 -37.20
N LEU A 657 29.25 -19.47 -37.82
CA LEU A 657 28.02 -20.23 -37.52
C LEU A 657 27.77 -21.33 -38.57
N LEU A 658 26.97 -22.35 -38.22
CA LEU A 658 26.44 -23.30 -39.21
C LEU A 658 25.43 -22.62 -40.15
N ASP A 659 25.22 -23.17 -41.35
CA ASP A 659 24.22 -22.66 -42.31
C ASP A 659 22.78 -22.69 -41.74
N GLU A 660 22.44 -23.72 -40.95
CA GLU A 660 21.17 -23.81 -40.23
C GLU A 660 21.05 -22.75 -39.13
N GLU A 661 22.15 -22.43 -38.42
CA GLU A 661 22.18 -21.34 -37.44
C GLU A 661 22.02 -19.97 -38.11
N TYR A 662 22.63 -19.76 -39.29
CA TYR A 662 22.42 -18.55 -40.08
C TYR A 662 20.95 -18.38 -40.49
N LYS A 663 20.30 -19.47 -40.93
CA LYS A 663 18.88 -19.49 -41.29
C LYS A 663 17.96 -19.26 -40.10
N ARG A 664 18.25 -19.91 -38.95
CA ARG A 664 17.45 -19.83 -37.72
C ARG A 664 17.57 -18.45 -37.05
N TYR A 665 18.79 -17.96 -36.83
CA TYR A 665 19.05 -16.74 -36.07
C TYR A 665 19.18 -15.47 -36.95
N GLY A 666 19.06 -15.57 -38.27
CA GLY A 666 19.23 -14.44 -39.19
C GLY A 666 18.36 -13.21 -38.86
N ARG A 667 17.12 -13.43 -38.40
CA ARG A 667 16.20 -12.33 -38.00
C ARG A 667 16.62 -11.59 -36.73
N GLN A 668 17.35 -12.22 -35.81
CA GLN A 668 17.90 -11.54 -34.63
C GLN A 668 19.30 -10.97 -34.91
N MET A 669 20.09 -11.60 -35.78
CA MET A 669 21.41 -11.08 -36.18
C MET A 669 21.37 -9.77 -36.98
N ILE A 670 20.24 -9.41 -37.61
CA ILE A 670 20.06 -8.08 -38.24
C ILE A 670 19.74 -6.96 -37.23
N VAL A 671 19.44 -7.29 -35.96
CA VAL A 671 19.20 -6.29 -34.91
C VAL A 671 20.55 -5.68 -34.49
N PRO A 672 20.77 -4.35 -34.62
CA PRO A 672 22.09 -3.74 -34.38
C PRO A 672 22.65 -3.95 -32.97
N GLN A 673 21.77 -4.07 -31.97
CA GLN A 673 22.12 -4.33 -30.57
C GLN A 673 22.57 -5.78 -30.31
N LEU A 674 22.38 -6.69 -31.26
CA LEU A 674 22.86 -8.08 -31.20
C LEU A 674 23.97 -8.31 -32.23
N GLY A 675 23.65 -8.19 -33.53
CA GLY A 675 24.56 -8.53 -34.61
C GLY A 675 25.02 -10.00 -34.61
N LEU A 676 25.97 -10.32 -35.49
CA LEU A 676 26.67 -11.62 -35.47
C LEU A 676 27.46 -11.82 -34.16
N GLN A 677 28.02 -10.76 -33.57
CA GLN A 677 28.84 -10.85 -32.37
C GLN A 677 28.02 -11.20 -31.11
N GLY A 678 26.83 -10.63 -30.95
CA GLY A 678 25.89 -11.04 -29.91
C GLY A 678 25.41 -12.48 -30.09
N GLN A 679 25.19 -12.92 -31.34
CA GLN A 679 24.86 -14.32 -31.61
C GLN A 679 25.98 -15.28 -31.21
N LEU A 680 27.24 -14.92 -31.49
CA LEU A 680 28.39 -15.73 -31.10
C LEU A 680 28.55 -15.80 -29.58
N LYS A 681 28.26 -14.72 -28.84
CA LYS A 681 28.20 -14.74 -27.36
C LYS A 681 27.09 -15.64 -26.83
N LEU A 682 25.88 -15.59 -27.40
CA LEU A 682 24.80 -16.53 -27.05
C LEU A 682 25.25 -17.98 -27.30
N ARG A 683 25.87 -18.24 -28.46
CA ARG A 683 26.42 -19.55 -28.84
C ARG A 683 27.73 -19.92 -28.12
N SER A 684 28.19 -19.15 -27.14
CA SER A 684 29.21 -19.57 -26.16
C SER A 684 28.66 -19.67 -24.74
N ALA A 685 27.57 -18.96 -24.44
CA ALA A 685 27.05 -18.80 -23.08
C ALA A 685 26.33 -20.03 -22.53
N ARG A 686 26.49 -20.21 -21.22
CA ARG A 686 25.85 -21.24 -20.40
C ARG A 686 24.96 -20.56 -19.36
N VAL A 687 23.66 -20.86 -19.38
CA VAL A 687 22.69 -20.28 -18.44
C VAL A 687 22.05 -21.36 -17.57
N LEU A 688 22.00 -21.12 -16.27
CA LEU A 688 21.28 -21.96 -15.31
C LEU A 688 19.91 -21.34 -15.03
N ILE A 689 18.84 -22.13 -15.10
CA ILE A 689 17.47 -21.72 -14.80
C ILE A 689 17.00 -22.55 -13.59
N VAL A 690 16.77 -21.89 -12.46
CA VAL A 690 16.32 -22.53 -11.22
C VAL A 690 14.82 -22.34 -11.06
N GLY A 691 14.07 -23.43 -11.18
CA GLY A 691 12.61 -23.45 -11.33
C GLY A 691 12.20 -23.54 -12.80
N ALA A 692 11.58 -24.66 -13.19
CA ALA A 692 10.97 -24.87 -14.51
C ALA A 692 9.48 -24.45 -14.55
N GLY A 693 8.98 -23.83 -13.47
CA GLY A 693 7.61 -23.33 -13.34
C GLY A 693 7.27 -22.13 -14.24
N GLY A 694 6.32 -21.29 -13.81
CA GLY A 694 5.69 -20.28 -14.67
C GLY A 694 6.64 -19.22 -15.25
N LEU A 695 7.73 -18.91 -14.55
CA LEU A 695 8.80 -18.02 -15.02
C LEU A 695 9.79 -18.77 -15.92
N GLY A 696 10.24 -19.94 -15.48
CA GLY A 696 11.24 -20.76 -16.18
C GLY A 696 10.77 -21.27 -17.54
N CYS A 697 9.47 -21.57 -17.67
CA CYS A 697 8.87 -22.02 -18.93
C CYS A 697 9.12 -21.05 -20.11
N PRO A 698 8.61 -19.80 -20.11
CA PRO A 698 8.91 -18.85 -21.16
C PRO A 698 10.39 -18.44 -21.18
N ALA A 699 11.06 -18.35 -20.02
CA ALA A 699 12.47 -17.95 -19.98
C ALA A 699 13.37 -18.92 -20.76
N ALA A 700 13.23 -20.23 -20.51
CA ALA A 700 13.97 -21.26 -21.22
C ALA A 700 13.55 -21.35 -22.70
N LEU A 701 12.27 -21.15 -23.02
CA LEU A 701 11.75 -21.12 -24.40
C LEU A 701 12.47 -20.04 -25.24
N TYR A 702 12.52 -18.80 -24.75
CA TYR A 702 13.15 -17.70 -25.47
C TYR A 702 14.68 -17.81 -25.51
N LEU A 703 15.33 -18.31 -24.45
CA LEU A 703 16.79 -18.53 -24.46
C LEU A 703 17.21 -19.68 -25.39
N ALA A 704 16.43 -20.77 -25.44
CA ALA A 704 16.62 -21.85 -26.41
C ALA A 704 16.39 -21.34 -27.84
N GLY A 705 15.31 -20.60 -28.08
CA GLY A 705 15.01 -19.98 -29.37
C GLY A 705 16.10 -19.02 -29.85
N ALA A 706 16.70 -18.25 -28.94
CA ALA A 706 17.78 -17.32 -29.23
C ALA A 706 19.15 -17.98 -29.46
N GLY A 707 19.31 -19.27 -29.17
CA GLY A 707 20.53 -20.02 -29.42
C GLY A 707 21.59 -19.93 -28.32
N VAL A 708 21.19 -19.85 -27.05
CA VAL A 708 22.11 -20.04 -25.91
C VAL A 708 22.72 -21.44 -25.95
N ARG A 709 24.05 -21.58 -25.84
CA ARG A 709 24.77 -22.84 -26.11
C ARG A 709 24.48 -23.96 -25.12
N THR A 710 24.32 -23.63 -23.83
CA THR A 710 23.99 -24.62 -22.78
C THR A 710 22.91 -24.06 -21.86
N LEU A 711 21.87 -24.85 -21.61
CA LEU A 711 20.79 -24.52 -20.68
C LEU A 711 20.69 -25.61 -19.60
N GLY A 712 21.03 -25.25 -18.38
CA GLY A 712 20.80 -26.06 -17.19
C GLY A 712 19.41 -25.76 -16.61
N LEU A 713 18.63 -26.79 -16.29
CA LEU A 713 17.31 -26.64 -15.66
C LEU A 713 17.31 -27.39 -14.33
N VAL A 714 16.99 -26.70 -13.24
CA VAL A 714 16.88 -27.27 -11.89
C VAL A 714 15.42 -27.20 -11.44
N ASP A 715 14.77 -28.35 -11.28
CA ASP A 715 13.43 -28.47 -10.71
C ASP A 715 13.22 -29.90 -10.17
N GLY A 716 12.66 -30.02 -8.97
CA GLY A 716 12.37 -31.31 -8.33
C GLY A 716 10.96 -31.84 -8.61
N ASP A 717 10.05 -30.98 -9.07
CA ASP A 717 8.63 -31.32 -9.17
C ASP A 717 8.29 -32.16 -10.42
N THR A 718 7.10 -32.74 -10.40
CA THR A 718 6.45 -33.29 -11.60
C THR A 718 5.47 -32.28 -12.23
N VAL A 719 5.07 -32.53 -13.47
CA VAL A 719 4.06 -31.76 -14.17
C VAL A 719 2.68 -32.11 -13.61
N GLU A 720 1.94 -31.11 -13.14
CA GLU A 720 0.58 -31.26 -12.61
C GLU A 720 -0.44 -30.54 -13.51
N ASN A 721 -1.64 -31.10 -13.65
CA ASN A 721 -2.72 -30.51 -14.45
C ASN A 721 -3.14 -29.12 -13.93
N SER A 722 -3.16 -28.94 -12.60
CA SER A 722 -3.34 -27.68 -11.88
C SER A 722 -2.44 -26.54 -12.40
N ASN A 723 -1.24 -26.87 -12.88
CA ASN A 723 -0.19 -25.90 -13.17
C ASN A 723 -0.05 -25.57 -14.68
N LEU A 724 -0.66 -26.36 -15.56
CA LEU A 724 -0.53 -26.19 -17.02
C LEU A 724 -0.98 -24.81 -17.53
N HIS A 725 -1.95 -24.18 -16.86
CA HIS A 725 -2.47 -22.84 -17.25
C HIS A 725 -1.41 -21.72 -17.21
N ARG A 726 -0.26 -21.93 -16.57
CA ARG A 726 0.85 -20.97 -16.48
C ARG A 726 2.23 -21.54 -16.85
N GLN A 727 2.37 -22.84 -17.05
CA GLN A 727 3.65 -23.53 -17.28
C GLN A 727 3.77 -23.97 -18.75
N VAL A 728 4.04 -23.02 -19.64
CA VAL A 728 3.88 -23.17 -21.11
C VAL A 728 4.84 -24.15 -21.82
N LEU A 729 5.83 -24.73 -21.14
CA LEU A 729 6.63 -25.86 -21.69
C LEU A 729 5.99 -27.23 -21.41
N HIS A 730 4.94 -27.27 -20.60
CA HIS A 730 4.33 -28.51 -20.16
C HIS A 730 3.03 -28.77 -20.93
N ARG A 731 2.80 -30.05 -21.23
CA ARG A 731 1.70 -30.53 -22.07
C ARG A 731 0.90 -31.55 -21.29
N SER A 732 -0.41 -31.64 -21.46
CA SER A 732 -1.25 -32.56 -20.67
C SER A 732 -0.82 -34.03 -20.77
N LYS A 733 -0.25 -34.44 -21.91
CA LYS A 733 0.36 -35.76 -22.13
C LYS A 733 1.63 -36.06 -21.31
N ASN A 734 2.16 -35.06 -20.59
CA ASN A 734 3.38 -35.16 -19.77
C ASN A 734 3.08 -35.02 -18.26
N VAL A 735 1.81 -34.98 -17.82
CA VAL A 735 1.45 -34.97 -16.40
C VAL A 735 2.06 -36.18 -15.68
N GLY A 736 2.62 -35.97 -14.48
CA GLY A 736 3.37 -36.98 -13.71
C GLY A 736 4.84 -37.15 -14.10
N LYS A 737 5.29 -36.58 -15.23
CA LYS A 737 6.73 -36.54 -15.60
C LYS A 737 7.44 -35.40 -14.85
N PHE A 738 8.72 -35.55 -14.51
CA PHE A 738 9.53 -34.45 -13.96
C PHE A 738 9.48 -33.21 -14.85
N LYS A 739 9.32 -32.01 -14.26
CA LYS A 739 9.24 -30.75 -15.00
C LYS A 739 10.47 -30.52 -15.89
N VAL A 740 11.68 -30.79 -15.37
CA VAL A 740 12.92 -30.68 -16.16
C VAL A 740 12.92 -31.57 -17.40
N ASP A 741 12.45 -32.82 -17.31
CA ASP A 741 12.42 -33.73 -18.47
C ASP A 741 11.30 -33.37 -19.46
N SER A 742 10.15 -32.87 -18.98
CA SER A 742 9.11 -32.34 -19.88
C SER A 742 9.55 -31.05 -20.57
N ALA A 743 10.29 -30.17 -19.89
CA ALA A 743 10.83 -28.95 -20.46
C ALA A 743 11.89 -29.27 -21.52
N ILE A 744 12.85 -30.14 -21.21
CA ILE A 744 13.95 -30.49 -22.14
C ILE A 744 13.43 -31.23 -23.38
N GLU A 745 12.37 -32.05 -23.26
CA GLU A 745 11.65 -32.62 -24.39
C GLU A 745 11.15 -31.52 -25.35
N TYR A 746 10.36 -30.57 -24.85
CA TYR A 746 9.81 -29.47 -25.66
C TYR A 746 10.90 -28.56 -26.23
N LEU A 747 11.94 -28.25 -25.44
CA LEU A 747 13.00 -27.34 -25.86
C LEU A 747 13.88 -27.94 -26.96
N ARG A 748 14.11 -29.27 -26.96
CA ARG A 748 14.78 -29.97 -28.07
C ARG A 748 13.95 -30.00 -29.35
N GLU A 749 12.63 -30.15 -29.24
CA GLU A 749 11.71 -30.01 -30.39
C GLU A 749 11.75 -28.59 -30.99
N LEU A 750 11.87 -27.56 -30.14
CA LEU A 750 11.98 -26.15 -30.55
C LEU A 750 13.33 -25.82 -31.20
N ASN A 751 14.44 -26.20 -30.55
CA ASN A 751 15.80 -25.98 -31.04
C ASN A 751 16.73 -27.13 -30.59
N PRO A 752 17.29 -27.93 -31.53
CA PRO A 752 18.20 -29.03 -31.20
C PRO A 752 19.66 -28.60 -30.98
N HIS A 753 20.04 -27.35 -31.29
CA HIS A 753 21.45 -26.90 -31.21
C HIS A 753 21.97 -26.67 -29.77
N PRO A 754 21.17 -26.21 -28.78
CA PRO A 754 21.60 -26.09 -27.39
C PRO A 754 21.81 -27.45 -26.69
N THR A 755 22.80 -27.53 -25.80
CA THR A 755 22.92 -28.65 -24.85
C THR A 755 22.05 -28.39 -23.63
N TYR A 756 21.14 -29.32 -23.33
CA TYR A 756 20.22 -29.24 -22.20
C TYR A 756 20.64 -30.16 -21.07
N VAL A 757 20.80 -29.62 -19.85
CA VAL A 757 21.30 -30.33 -18.66
C VAL A 757 20.19 -30.39 -17.57
N PRO A 758 19.65 -31.58 -17.26
CA PRO A 758 18.64 -31.74 -16.20
C PRO A 758 19.27 -31.91 -14.82
N TYR A 759 18.73 -31.20 -13.82
CA TYR A 759 18.93 -31.47 -12.40
C TYR A 759 17.55 -31.75 -11.76
N ARG A 760 17.28 -33.03 -11.46
CA ARG A 760 15.98 -33.54 -10.95
C ARG A 760 15.87 -33.43 -9.43
N ALA A 761 16.11 -32.23 -8.90
CA ALA A 761 16.15 -31.98 -7.46
C ALA A 761 15.76 -30.53 -7.17
N HIS A 762 15.22 -30.30 -5.96
CA HIS A 762 15.14 -28.95 -5.42
C HIS A 762 16.55 -28.48 -5.04
N LEU A 763 16.85 -27.20 -5.30
CA LEU A 763 18.19 -26.66 -5.05
C LEU A 763 18.53 -26.62 -3.55
N THR A 764 19.47 -27.46 -3.11
CA THR A 764 19.98 -27.45 -1.73
C THR A 764 21.21 -26.53 -1.56
N PRO A 765 21.48 -26.01 -0.34
CA PRO A 765 22.72 -25.27 -0.08
C PRO A 765 24.00 -26.06 -0.38
N GLN A 766 23.99 -27.37 -0.13
CA GLN A 766 25.15 -28.23 -0.32
C GLN A 766 25.51 -28.37 -1.80
N GLU A 767 24.51 -28.51 -2.67
CA GLU A 767 24.69 -28.74 -4.12
C GLU A 767 24.82 -27.44 -4.92
N ALA A 768 24.17 -26.34 -4.49
CA ALA A 768 24.07 -25.11 -5.28
C ALA A 768 25.43 -24.57 -5.77
N PRO A 769 26.51 -24.50 -4.96
CA PRO A 769 27.80 -24.02 -5.44
C PRO A 769 28.42 -24.91 -6.53
N ASP A 770 28.21 -26.22 -6.45
CA ASP A 770 28.75 -27.17 -7.43
C ASP A 770 27.93 -27.26 -8.71
N ILE A 771 26.66 -26.86 -8.69
CA ILE A 771 25.86 -26.64 -9.91
C ILE A 771 26.23 -25.29 -10.54
N PHE A 772 26.28 -24.21 -9.76
CA PHE A 772 26.38 -22.83 -10.26
C PHE A 772 27.75 -22.50 -10.90
N LYS A 773 28.83 -23.18 -10.49
CA LYS A 773 30.19 -22.92 -10.98
C LYS A 773 30.32 -23.03 -12.51
N ASP A 774 29.58 -23.97 -13.13
CA ASP A 774 29.74 -24.36 -14.54
C ASP A 774 28.96 -23.49 -15.54
N TYR A 775 28.21 -22.49 -15.05
CA TYR A 775 27.36 -21.57 -15.83
C TYR A 775 27.85 -20.12 -15.74
N ASP A 776 27.58 -19.32 -16.76
CA ASP A 776 28.01 -17.91 -16.85
C ASP A 776 26.99 -16.95 -16.22
N LEU A 777 25.71 -17.31 -16.26
CA LEU A 777 24.58 -16.52 -15.78
C LEU A 777 23.56 -17.42 -15.08
N ILE A 778 22.99 -16.93 -13.98
CA ILE A 778 21.91 -17.60 -13.24
C ILE A 778 20.58 -16.87 -13.44
N LEU A 779 19.50 -17.60 -13.64
CA LEU A 779 18.12 -17.14 -13.59
C LEU A 779 17.41 -17.74 -12.37
N ASP A 780 16.89 -16.87 -11.52
CA ASP A 780 15.98 -17.24 -10.44
C ASP A 780 14.54 -17.19 -10.95
N CYS A 781 13.95 -18.36 -11.14
CA CYS A 781 12.58 -18.56 -11.60
C CYS A 781 11.71 -19.26 -10.53
N THR A 782 12.13 -19.23 -9.25
CA THR A 782 11.43 -19.89 -8.15
C THR A 782 10.25 -19.07 -7.63
N ASP A 783 9.26 -19.72 -7.04
CA ASP A 783 8.20 -19.09 -6.24
C ASP A 783 8.48 -19.12 -4.73
N ASN A 784 9.46 -19.92 -4.25
CA ASN A 784 9.87 -19.99 -2.84
C ASN A 784 10.89 -18.89 -2.44
N PRO A 785 10.56 -17.95 -1.53
CA PRO A 785 11.48 -16.89 -1.12
C PRO A 785 12.79 -17.38 -0.48
N ALA A 786 12.80 -18.50 0.25
CA ALA A 786 14.01 -19.02 0.89
C ALA A 786 15.02 -19.52 -0.16
N THR A 787 14.53 -20.20 -1.20
CA THR A 787 15.34 -20.60 -2.36
C THR A 787 15.92 -19.38 -3.09
N ARG A 788 15.19 -18.25 -3.16
CA ARG A 788 15.69 -17.01 -3.78
C ARG A 788 16.89 -16.41 -3.03
N TYR A 789 16.89 -16.44 -1.69
CA TYR A 789 18.07 -16.07 -0.92
C TYR A 789 19.26 -16.99 -1.20
N LEU A 790 19.04 -18.31 -1.23
CA LEU A 790 20.09 -19.27 -1.58
C LEU A 790 20.68 -19.03 -2.99
N ILE A 791 19.83 -18.80 -3.99
CA ILE A 791 20.26 -18.50 -5.36
C ILE A 791 21.10 -17.22 -5.40
N SER A 792 20.64 -16.14 -4.77
CA SER A 792 21.39 -14.88 -4.76
C SER A 792 22.71 -14.97 -3.97
N ASP A 793 22.73 -15.71 -2.87
CA ASP A 793 23.94 -15.81 -2.05
C ASP A 793 25.00 -16.63 -2.78
N THR A 794 24.60 -17.78 -3.35
CA THR A 794 25.49 -18.65 -4.17
C THR A 794 26.02 -17.91 -5.40
N ALA A 795 25.16 -17.15 -6.11
CA ALA A 795 25.57 -16.37 -7.27
C ALA A 795 26.61 -15.28 -6.93
N VAL A 796 26.46 -14.59 -5.80
CA VAL A 796 27.45 -13.60 -5.33
C VAL A 796 28.78 -14.27 -5.00
N LEU A 797 28.75 -15.34 -4.20
CA LEU A 797 29.94 -16.04 -3.73
C LEU A 797 30.77 -16.67 -4.87
N LEU A 798 30.13 -17.02 -5.99
CA LEU A 798 30.78 -17.53 -7.20
C LEU A 798 31.00 -16.48 -8.29
N GLY A 799 30.76 -15.19 -8.01
CA GLY A 799 30.97 -14.10 -8.96
C GLY A 799 30.09 -14.16 -10.21
N LYS A 800 28.91 -14.80 -10.13
CA LYS A 800 27.97 -14.94 -11.24
C LYS A 800 26.92 -13.82 -11.22
N PRO A 801 26.60 -13.18 -12.36
CA PRO A 801 25.40 -12.35 -12.47
C PRO A 801 24.13 -13.18 -12.23
N LEU A 802 23.06 -12.51 -11.80
CA LEU A 802 21.76 -13.12 -11.54
C LEU A 802 20.65 -12.25 -12.14
N VAL A 803 19.74 -12.83 -12.92
CA VAL A 803 18.45 -12.20 -13.24
C VAL A 803 17.37 -12.88 -12.40
N SER A 804 16.81 -12.17 -11.42
CA SER A 804 15.77 -12.68 -10.53
C SER A 804 14.42 -12.07 -10.89
N ALA A 805 13.39 -12.92 -10.95
CA ALA A 805 12.02 -12.51 -11.20
C ALA A 805 11.06 -13.16 -10.18
N SER A 806 9.91 -12.54 -9.96
CA SER A 806 8.78 -13.15 -9.25
C SER A 806 7.47 -12.59 -9.75
N ALA A 807 6.38 -13.35 -9.60
CA ALA A 807 5.03 -12.89 -9.87
C ALA A 807 4.05 -13.50 -8.85
N LEU A 808 3.03 -12.74 -8.46
CA LEU A 808 1.96 -13.18 -7.58
C LEU A 808 0.68 -12.43 -7.97
N ARG A 809 -0.47 -13.11 -7.97
CA ARG A 809 -1.77 -12.56 -8.41
C ARG A 809 -1.71 -11.90 -9.79
N THR A 810 -1.59 -10.57 -9.81
CA THR A 810 -1.65 -9.70 -10.99
C THR A 810 -0.38 -8.88 -11.18
N GLU A 811 0.59 -9.06 -10.29
CA GLU A 811 1.82 -8.28 -10.20
C GLU A 811 3.04 -9.15 -10.49
N GLY A 812 4.12 -8.49 -10.91
CA GLY A 812 5.42 -9.09 -11.13
C GLY A 812 6.55 -8.11 -10.87
N GLN A 813 7.73 -8.65 -10.56
CA GLN A 813 8.95 -7.87 -10.42
C GLN A 813 10.16 -8.60 -11.04
N LEU A 814 11.12 -7.83 -11.56
CA LEU A 814 12.32 -8.30 -12.25
C LEU A 814 13.51 -7.40 -11.89
N MET A 815 14.64 -8.02 -11.55
CA MET A 815 15.87 -7.31 -11.20
C MET A 815 17.12 -8.03 -11.72
N VAL A 816 18.06 -7.25 -12.24
CA VAL A 816 19.41 -7.73 -12.59
C VAL A 816 20.34 -7.44 -11.40
N LEU A 817 20.87 -8.51 -10.82
CA LEU A 817 21.64 -8.54 -9.58
C LEU A 817 23.07 -9.04 -9.86
N ASN A 818 23.99 -8.67 -8.96
CA ASN A 818 25.42 -8.94 -9.06
C ASN A 818 26.01 -8.59 -10.44
N TYR A 819 25.52 -7.52 -11.07
CA TYR A 819 25.96 -7.04 -12.38
C TYR A 819 26.39 -5.56 -12.32
N PRO A 820 27.62 -5.21 -12.72
CA PRO A 820 28.71 -6.13 -13.09
C PRO A 820 29.11 -7.01 -11.90
N PRO A 821 29.50 -8.28 -12.14
CA PRO A 821 29.97 -9.16 -11.08
C PRO A 821 31.35 -8.69 -10.60
N ARG A 822 31.54 -8.69 -9.30
CA ARG A 822 32.81 -8.37 -8.63
C ARG A 822 32.99 -9.25 -7.39
N PRO A 823 34.23 -9.48 -6.91
CA PRO A 823 34.48 -10.18 -5.66
C PRO A 823 33.68 -9.61 -4.48
N VAL A 824 33.50 -10.42 -3.44
CA VAL A 824 32.99 -9.99 -2.14
C VAL A 824 33.88 -8.85 -1.60
N GLY A 825 33.27 -7.80 -1.03
CA GLY A 825 33.96 -6.60 -0.58
C GLY A 825 34.15 -5.49 -1.62
N ASP A 826 34.11 -5.79 -2.93
CA ASP A 826 34.21 -4.72 -3.94
C ASP A 826 32.90 -3.93 -4.06
N LYS A 827 32.96 -2.65 -3.67
CA LYS A 827 31.85 -1.68 -3.74
C LYS A 827 31.38 -1.36 -5.17
N HIS A 828 32.17 -1.67 -6.20
CA HIS A 828 31.85 -1.37 -7.60
C HIS A 828 31.07 -2.50 -8.32
N GLY A 829 30.74 -3.59 -7.61
CA GLY A 829 29.86 -4.63 -8.13
C GLY A 829 28.38 -4.28 -8.02
N GLY A 830 27.54 -4.97 -8.80
CA GLY A 830 26.09 -4.84 -8.69
C GLY A 830 25.54 -5.33 -7.33
N PRO A 831 24.39 -4.79 -6.88
CA PRO A 831 23.73 -5.22 -5.64
C PRO A 831 23.29 -6.68 -5.72
N CYS A 832 23.28 -7.38 -4.60
CA CYS A 832 22.66 -8.70 -4.46
C CYS A 832 21.23 -8.61 -3.89
N TYR A 833 20.50 -9.73 -3.81
CA TYR A 833 19.13 -9.72 -3.27
C TYR A 833 19.09 -9.18 -1.83
N ARG A 834 20.06 -9.53 -0.97
CA ARG A 834 20.22 -8.97 0.39
C ARG A 834 20.58 -7.48 0.45
N CYS A 835 21.04 -6.86 -0.65
CA CYS A 835 21.17 -5.41 -0.73
C CYS A 835 19.82 -4.71 -0.90
N VAL A 836 18.82 -5.38 -1.50
CA VAL A 836 17.46 -4.88 -1.73
C VAL A 836 16.51 -5.29 -0.59
N PHE A 837 16.56 -6.56 -0.18
CA PHE A 837 15.70 -7.18 0.84
C PHE A 837 16.57 -7.78 1.96
N PRO A 838 16.97 -6.99 2.98
CA PRO A 838 18.09 -7.36 3.86
C PRO A 838 17.81 -8.49 4.86
N LYS A 839 16.55 -8.68 5.24
CA LYS A 839 16.08 -9.78 6.09
C LYS A 839 15.00 -10.56 5.31
N PRO A 840 15.02 -11.90 5.32
CA PRO A 840 13.91 -12.69 4.80
C PRO A 840 12.62 -12.45 5.62
N PRO A 841 11.43 -12.61 5.01
CA PRO A 841 10.17 -12.63 5.76
C PRO A 841 10.07 -13.89 6.64
N PRO A 842 9.35 -13.85 7.77
CA PRO A 842 8.94 -15.05 8.50
C PRO A 842 8.20 -16.06 7.61
N ALA A 843 8.44 -17.36 7.82
CA ALA A 843 7.86 -18.40 6.97
C ALA A 843 6.32 -18.38 6.94
N ASN A 844 5.68 -17.98 8.04
CA ASN A 844 4.22 -17.88 8.17
C ASN A 844 3.60 -16.60 7.54
N SER A 845 4.40 -15.67 7.02
CA SER A 845 3.90 -14.49 6.27
C SER A 845 4.13 -14.58 4.76
N VAL A 846 4.63 -15.72 4.28
CA VAL A 846 4.79 -16.01 2.85
C VAL A 846 3.52 -16.65 2.29
N VAL A 847 2.80 -15.92 1.45
CA VAL A 847 1.68 -16.46 0.67
C VAL A 847 2.21 -17.09 -0.62
N SER A 848 1.97 -18.39 -0.83
CA SER A 848 2.42 -19.07 -2.06
C SER A 848 1.58 -18.69 -3.29
N CYS A 849 2.04 -19.04 -4.50
CA CYS A 849 1.20 -18.93 -5.70
C CYS A 849 -0.07 -19.81 -5.65
N ALA A 850 -0.05 -20.90 -4.88
CA ALA A 850 -1.19 -21.80 -4.71
C ALA A 850 -2.24 -21.25 -3.72
N ASP A 851 -1.82 -20.43 -2.74
CA ASP A 851 -2.71 -19.82 -1.74
C ASP A 851 -3.18 -18.42 -2.16
N GLY A 852 -2.28 -17.64 -2.77
CA GLY A 852 -2.54 -16.27 -3.17
C GLY A 852 -3.20 -16.11 -4.54
N GLY A 853 -3.10 -17.14 -5.40
CA GLY A 853 -3.51 -17.12 -6.81
C GLY A 853 -2.48 -16.43 -7.72
N ILE A 854 -2.51 -16.77 -9.02
CA ILE A 854 -1.61 -16.20 -10.04
C ILE A 854 -2.27 -16.21 -11.43
N LEU A 855 -2.24 -15.08 -12.13
CA LEU A 855 -2.72 -14.94 -13.50
C LEU A 855 -1.62 -15.40 -14.49
N GLY A 856 -1.88 -16.46 -15.26
CA GLY A 856 -0.89 -17.10 -16.15
C GLY A 856 -0.11 -16.14 -17.07
N PRO A 857 -0.79 -15.22 -17.80
CA PRO A 857 -0.11 -14.20 -18.60
C PRO A 857 0.87 -13.29 -17.85
N VAL A 858 0.69 -13.07 -16.54
CA VAL A 858 1.56 -12.21 -15.72
C VAL A 858 2.91 -12.88 -15.48
N VAL A 859 2.89 -14.10 -14.96
CA VAL A 859 4.13 -14.88 -14.78
C VAL A 859 4.79 -15.20 -16.14
N GLY A 860 3.97 -15.40 -17.18
CA GLY A 860 4.42 -15.47 -18.57
C GLY A 860 5.23 -14.24 -19.00
N THR A 861 4.65 -13.05 -18.84
CA THR A 861 5.27 -11.76 -19.17
C THR A 861 6.58 -11.56 -18.41
N MET A 862 6.60 -11.86 -17.11
CA MET A 862 7.82 -11.73 -16.30
C MET A 862 8.95 -12.66 -16.76
N GLY A 863 8.65 -13.91 -17.12
CA GLY A 863 9.68 -14.83 -17.63
C GLY A 863 10.18 -14.48 -19.05
N VAL A 864 9.35 -13.86 -19.90
CA VAL A 864 9.80 -13.28 -21.18
C VAL A 864 10.77 -12.12 -20.96
N LEU A 865 10.44 -11.21 -20.03
CA LEU A 865 11.31 -10.09 -19.67
C LEU A 865 12.61 -10.58 -18.99
N GLN A 866 12.54 -11.67 -18.22
CA GLN A 866 13.70 -12.33 -17.63
C GLN A 866 14.66 -12.89 -18.69
N ALA A 867 14.15 -13.53 -19.76
CA ALA A 867 14.97 -13.93 -20.89
C ALA A 867 15.55 -12.73 -21.66
N LEU A 868 14.80 -11.63 -21.80
CA LEU A 868 15.29 -10.41 -22.45
C LEU A 868 16.47 -9.78 -21.69
N GLU A 869 16.38 -9.66 -20.37
CA GLU A 869 17.49 -9.19 -19.53
C GLU A 869 18.67 -10.16 -19.55
N ALA A 870 18.42 -11.47 -19.57
CA ALA A 870 19.47 -12.48 -19.70
C ALA A 870 20.25 -12.35 -21.02
N ILE A 871 19.54 -12.16 -22.15
CA ILE A 871 20.16 -11.89 -23.45
C ILE A 871 20.98 -10.59 -23.38
N LYS A 872 20.43 -9.50 -22.82
CA LYS A 872 21.17 -8.23 -22.66
C LYS A 872 22.46 -8.39 -21.84
N VAL A 873 22.42 -9.15 -20.74
CA VAL A 873 23.60 -9.43 -19.90
C VAL A 873 24.65 -10.23 -20.67
N ILE A 874 24.26 -11.26 -21.42
CA ILE A 874 25.17 -12.07 -22.24
C ILE A 874 25.79 -11.25 -23.38
N THR A 875 25.01 -10.41 -24.07
CA THR A 875 25.45 -9.75 -25.30
C THR A 875 26.21 -8.44 -25.06
N SER A 876 26.04 -7.82 -23.89
CA SER A 876 26.66 -6.54 -23.48
C SER A 876 28.16 -6.46 -23.77
N PRO A 877 28.70 -5.28 -24.14
CA PRO A 877 30.14 -5.05 -24.20
C PRO A 877 30.79 -5.31 -22.83
N THR A 878 31.89 -6.06 -22.82
CA THR A 878 32.64 -6.37 -21.61
C THR A 878 33.41 -5.14 -21.12
N VAL A 879 32.84 -4.46 -20.12
CA VAL A 879 33.47 -3.41 -19.29
C VAL A 879 33.92 -2.15 -20.04
N THR A 880 32.97 -1.24 -20.24
CA THR A 880 33.22 0.22 -20.20
C THR A 880 32.35 0.85 -19.11
N SER A 881 32.73 2.04 -18.62
CA SER A 881 32.27 2.62 -17.35
C SER A 881 30.86 3.21 -17.33
N SER A 882 30.03 2.92 -18.34
CA SER A 882 28.67 3.48 -18.53
C SER A 882 27.54 2.46 -18.31
N ALA A 883 27.77 1.44 -17.47
CA ALA A 883 26.71 0.51 -17.07
C ALA A 883 25.50 1.27 -16.50
N SER A 884 24.32 1.07 -17.09
CA SER A 884 23.07 1.66 -16.59
C SER A 884 22.87 1.27 -15.12
N PRO A 885 22.40 2.19 -14.26
CA PRO A 885 22.27 1.89 -12.84
C PRO A 885 21.33 0.69 -12.62
N PRO A 886 21.63 -0.17 -11.62
CA PRO A 886 20.81 -1.35 -11.35
C PRO A 886 19.37 -0.90 -11.07
N SER A 887 18.41 -1.72 -11.48
CA SER A 887 16.99 -1.37 -11.38
C SER A 887 16.10 -2.58 -11.12
N LEU A 888 14.93 -2.26 -10.59
CA LEU A 888 13.82 -3.15 -10.30
C LEU A 888 12.67 -2.74 -11.21
N LEU A 889 12.38 -3.54 -12.23
CA LEU A 889 11.18 -3.40 -13.04
C LEU A 889 10.02 -4.04 -12.27
N ILE A 890 8.96 -3.27 -12.04
CA ILE A 890 7.67 -3.72 -11.54
C ILE A 890 6.69 -3.76 -12.72
N PHE A 891 5.88 -4.79 -12.75
CA PHE A 891 4.77 -4.98 -13.66
C PHE A 891 3.48 -5.17 -12.85
N SER A 892 2.40 -4.52 -13.25
CA SER A 892 1.06 -4.75 -12.73
C SER A 892 0.09 -4.77 -13.90
N ALA A 893 -0.58 -5.90 -14.11
CA ALA A 893 -1.40 -6.13 -15.31
C ALA A 893 -2.67 -5.27 -15.39
N TYR A 894 -3.06 -4.62 -14.29
CA TYR A 894 -4.24 -3.75 -14.21
C TYR A 894 -3.90 -2.28 -13.89
N SER A 895 -2.62 -1.94 -13.69
CA SER A 895 -2.19 -0.55 -13.53
C SER A 895 -1.95 0.13 -14.89
N THR A 896 -2.11 1.46 -14.95
CA THR A 896 -1.78 2.27 -16.13
C THR A 896 -0.81 3.39 -15.74
N PRO A 897 0.43 3.42 -16.26
CA PRO A 897 1.07 2.41 -17.11
C PRO A 897 1.29 1.08 -16.35
N PRO A 898 1.30 -0.08 -17.05
CA PRO A 898 1.46 -1.37 -16.41
C PRO A 898 2.91 -1.71 -16.04
N PHE A 899 3.89 -0.91 -16.50
CA PHE A 899 5.31 -1.09 -16.22
C PHE A 899 5.89 0.13 -15.50
N ARG A 900 6.71 -0.11 -14.47
CA ARG A 900 7.41 0.93 -13.71
C ARG A 900 8.83 0.48 -13.35
N THR A 901 9.82 1.33 -13.54
CA THR A 901 11.22 1.01 -13.23
C THR A 901 11.73 1.83 -12.06
N ILE A 902 12.12 1.17 -10.96
CA ILE A 902 12.73 1.77 -9.78
C ILE A 902 14.25 1.62 -9.86
N ARG A 903 15.01 2.69 -9.58
CA ARG A 903 16.47 2.64 -9.50
C ARG A 903 16.92 2.02 -8.17
N LEU A 904 17.70 0.95 -8.23
CA LEU A 904 18.29 0.30 -7.07
C LEU A 904 19.56 1.05 -6.60
N ARG A 905 19.89 0.88 -5.32
CA ARG A 905 21.16 1.33 -4.73
C ARG A 905 22.29 0.36 -5.10
N ALA A 906 23.54 0.81 -4.98
CA ALA A 906 24.72 -0.05 -5.10
C ALA A 906 24.82 -1.05 -3.92
N ARG A 907 25.83 -1.94 -3.95
CA ARG A 907 26.13 -2.86 -2.84
C ARG A 907 26.18 -2.13 -1.50
N ARG A 908 25.52 -2.66 -0.47
CA ARG A 908 25.57 -2.10 0.89
C ARG A 908 26.89 -2.47 1.55
N ALA A 909 27.53 -1.49 2.18
CA ALA A 909 28.81 -1.67 2.88
C ALA A 909 28.77 -2.74 4.00
N ASN A 910 27.59 -3.01 4.57
CA ASN A 910 27.34 -4.01 5.61
C ASN A 910 26.42 -5.16 5.15
N CYS A 911 26.39 -5.51 3.87
CA CYS A 911 25.60 -6.64 3.38
C CYS A 911 26.27 -7.99 3.69
N ALA A 912 25.63 -8.84 4.50
CA ALA A 912 26.11 -10.13 5.01
C ALA A 912 26.73 -11.15 4.01
N VAL A 913 26.68 -10.91 2.70
CA VAL A 913 27.23 -11.78 1.65
C VAL A 913 28.19 -11.04 0.70
N CYS A 914 28.10 -9.71 0.58
CA CYS A 914 28.86 -8.94 -0.43
C CYS A 914 29.64 -7.73 0.12
N SER A 915 29.56 -7.44 1.43
CA SER A 915 30.46 -6.51 2.12
C SER A 915 31.88 -7.07 2.20
N ALA A 916 32.83 -6.27 2.71
CA ALA A 916 34.14 -6.79 3.13
C ALA A 916 34.04 -7.62 4.44
N GLU A 917 32.91 -7.50 5.14
CA GLU A 917 32.59 -8.13 6.42
C GLU A 917 31.46 -9.18 6.23
N ALA A 918 31.53 -9.98 5.16
CA ALA A 918 30.49 -10.94 4.82
C ALA A 918 30.51 -12.14 5.78
N SER A 919 29.40 -12.37 6.49
CA SER A 919 29.24 -13.52 7.41
C SER A 919 28.77 -14.81 6.71
N VAL A 920 28.16 -14.69 5.53
CA VAL A 920 27.80 -15.81 4.66
C VAL A 920 28.95 -16.05 3.70
N THR A 921 29.51 -17.27 3.73
CA THR A 921 30.64 -17.71 2.90
C THR A 921 30.29 -19.03 2.21
N LEU A 922 31.12 -19.49 1.27
CA LEU A 922 30.93 -20.83 0.67
C LEU A 922 31.01 -21.95 1.72
N GLU A 923 31.78 -21.74 2.78
CA GLU A 923 31.93 -22.71 3.88
C GLU A 923 30.69 -22.74 4.78
N THR A 924 30.17 -21.59 5.19
CA THR A 924 28.96 -21.54 6.04
C THR A 924 27.67 -21.91 5.27
N LEU A 925 27.67 -21.70 3.96
CA LEU A 925 26.59 -22.15 3.06
C LEU A 925 26.64 -23.68 2.86
N LYS A 926 27.82 -24.28 2.63
CA LYS A 926 27.96 -25.74 2.48
C LYS A 926 27.82 -26.53 3.79
N SER A 927 28.23 -25.97 4.92
CA SER A 927 28.09 -26.65 6.23
C SER A 927 26.64 -26.69 6.74
N GLY A 928 25.70 -26.02 6.06
CA GLY A 928 24.29 -26.02 6.42
C GLY A 928 24.02 -25.29 7.74
N SER A 929 24.56 -24.07 7.88
CA SER A 929 24.40 -23.28 9.10
C SER A 929 22.92 -23.14 9.51
N THR A 930 22.68 -23.10 10.83
CA THR A 930 21.34 -23.24 11.42
C THR A 930 20.32 -22.24 10.90
N ASP A 931 20.74 -21.03 10.53
CA ASP A 931 19.87 -20.03 9.88
C ASP A 931 19.15 -20.61 8.66
N TYR A 932 19.87 -21.21 7.70
CA TYR A 932 19.26 -21.71 6.47
C TYR A 932 18.35 -22.92 6.72
N VAL A 933 18.63 -23.73 7.74
CA VAL A 933 17.73 -24.82 8.15
C VAL A 933 16.49 -24.27 8.88
N PHE A 934 16.61 -23.21 9.68
CA PHE A 934 15.50 -22.54 10.33
C PHE A 934 14.62 -21.73 9.34
N PHE A 935 15.18 -21.29 8.21
CA PHE A 935 14.43 -20.64 7.12
C PHE A 935 13.83 -21.62 6.09
N CYS A 936 14.39 -22.82 5.91
CA CYS A 936 13.91 -23.81 4.92
C CYS A 936 13.22 -25.04 5.54
N GLY A 937 13.31 -25.23 6.85
CA GLY A 937 12.87 -26.43 7.55
C GLY A 937 11.38 -26.43 7.85
N VAL A 938 10.64 -27.20 7.04
CA VAL A 938 9.32 -27.81 7.32
C VAL A 938 8.49 -27.10 8.39
N ALA A 939 7.57 -26.23 7.95
CA ALA A 939 6.49 -25.71 8.79
C ALA A 939 5.49 -26.83 9.14
N GLY A 940 5.89 -27.70 10.07
CA GLY A 940 4.95 -28.55 10.80
C GLY A 940 4.00 -27.62 11.56
N LEU A 941 2.76 -27.54 11.10
CA LEU A 941 1.70 -26.83 11.80
C LEU A 941 1.44 -27.55 13.13
N GLU A 942 2.03 -27.05 14.22
CA GLU A 942 1.55 -27.36 15.56
C GLU A 942 0.05 -27.04 15.58
N ALA A 943 -0.77 -28.07 15.83
CA ALA A 943 -2.21 -27.93 15.84
C ALA A 943 -2.57 -26.89 16.90
N THR A 944 -3.10 -25.75 16.47
CA THR A 944 -3.29 -24.57 17.32
C THR A 944 -4.61 -24.62 18.10
N LEU A 945 -5.29 -25.76 18.01
CA LEU A 945 -6.46 -26.22 18.74
C LEU A 945 -6.17 -27.64 19.29
N LEU A 946 -6.82 -28.01 20.39
CA LEU A 946 -6.74 -29.37 20.95
C LEU A 946 -7.46 -30.38 20.04
N PRO A 947 -7.10 -31.68 20.04
CA PRO A 947 -7.72 -32.69 19.17
C PRO A 947 -9.25 -32.74 19.23
N GLU A 948 -9.84 -32.58 20.41
CA GLU A 948 -11.28 -32.54 20.68
C GLU A 948 -12.01 -31.30 20.11
N GLU A 949 -11.25 -30.23 19.81
CA GLU A 949 -11.75 -29.01 19.16
C GLU A 949 -11.73 -29.11 17.62
N ARG A 950 -11.36 -30.28 17.09
CA ARG A 950 -11.34 -30.60 15.66
C ARG A 950 -12.31 -31.76 15.38
N ILE A 951 -12.89 -31.79 14.19
CA ILE A 951 -13.74 -32.92 13.76
C ILE A 951 -13.35 -33.38 12.36
N SER A 952 -13.29 -34.69 12.11
CA SER A 952 -13.14 -35.17 10.73
C SER A 952 -14.44 -34.98 9.94
N PRO A 953 -14.37 -34.75 8.61
CA PRO A 953 -15.55 -34.76 7.74
C PRO A 953 -16.48 -35.96 7.95
N LEU A 954 -15.92 -37.17 8.14
CA LEU A 954 -16.67 -38.40 8.42
C LEU A 954 -17.41 -38.38 9.76
N GLU A 955 -16.81 -37.84 10.82
CA GLU A 955 -17.48 -37.72 12.12
C GLU A 955 -18.56 -36.64 12.10
N LEU A 956 -18.31 -35.51 11.41
CA LEU A 956 -19.31 -34.47 11.21
C LEU A 956 -20.53 -35.01 10.45
N ARG A 957 -20.32 -35.78 9.37
CA ARG A 957 -21.39 -36.43 8.60
C ARG A 957 -22.12 -37.54 9.38
N LYS A 958 -21.43 -38.30 10.23
CA LYS A 958 -22.05 -39.30 11.13
C LYS A 958 -22.91 -38.64 12.21
N LYS A 959 -22.46 -37.50 12.76
CA LYS A 959 -23.15 -36.73 13.80
C LYS A 959 -24.35 -35.95 13.25
N HIS A 960 -24.27 -35.52 11.99
CA HIS A 960 -25.32 -34.78 11.27
C HIS A 960 -25.58 -35.43 9.89
N PRO A 961 -26.33 -36.56 9.85
CA PRO A 961 -26.68 -37.24 8.61
C PRO A 961 -27.69 -36.42 7.78
N LYS A 962 -27.63 -36.57 6.44
CA LYS A 962 -28.50 -35.84 5.50
C LYS A 962 -29.94 -36.40 5.41
N GLU A 963 -30.20 -37.59 5.93
CA GLU A 963 -31.51 -38.23 5.87
C GLU A 963 -32.14 -38.26 7.28
N VAL A 964 -33.31 -37.64 7.41
CA VAL A 964 -34.12 -37.69 8.62
C VAL A 964 -34.97 -38.98 8.60
N PRO A 965 -34.91 -39.85 9.63
CA PRO A 965 -35.80 -41.01 9.72
C PRO A 965 -37.28 -40.60 9.70
N GLN A 966 -38.14 -41.41 9.08
CA GLN A 966 -39.55 -41.04 8.87
C GLN A 966 -40.45 -41.07 10.13
N ASP A 967 -39.95 -41.52 11.29
CA ASP A 967 -40.70 -41.40 12.55
C ASP A 967 -40.58 -40.00 13.14
N GLY A 968 -41.70 -39.29 13.17
CA GLY A 968 -41.75 -37.87 13.49
C GLY A 968 -41.78 -37.55 14.98
N ASP A 969 -40.61 -37.47 15.62
CA ASP A 969 -40.39 -36.50 16.70
C ASP A 969 -38.94 -35.97 16.67
N ARG A 970 -38.76 -34.71 17.10
CA ARG A 970 -37.52 -33.93 17.13
C ARG A 970 -36.85 -33.70 15.77
N ARG A 971 -37.08 -32.52 15.19
CA ARG A 971 -36.17 -31.92 14.21
C ARG A 971 -34.79 -31.70 14.87
N SER A 972 -33.78 -32.49 14.51
CA SER A 972 -32.39 -32.10 14.73
C SER A 972 -32.07 -30.90 13.84
N LYS A 973 -31.88 -29.73 14.43
CA LYS A 973 -31.50 -28.51 13.71
C LYS A 973 -30.12 -28.72 13.05
N GLU A 974 -29.96 -28.23 11.82
CA GLU A 974 -28.68 -28.37 11.10
C GLU A 974 -27.55 -27.59 11.81
N PRO A 975 -26.30 -28.09 11.76
CA PRO A 975 -25.17 -27.43 12.42
C PRO A 975 -24.74 -26.17 11.64
N THR A 976 -24.32 -25.13 12.36
CA THR A 976 -23.80 -23.91 11.73
C THR A 976 -22.41 -24.17 11.15
N ILE A 977 -22.26 -24.10 9.83
CA ILE A 977 -20.95 -24.17 9.17
C ILE A 977 -20.51 -22.76 8.75
N ILE A 978 -19.33 -22.33 9.20
CA ILE A 978 -18.71 -21.06 8.83
C ILE A 978 -17.51 -21.35 7.91
N ASP A 979 -17.57 -20.87 6.67
CA ASP A 979 -16.48 -20.97 5.71
C ASP A 979 -15.66 -19.67 5.71
N VAL A 980 -14.39 -19.77 6.11
CA VAL A 980 -13.51 -18.62 6.35
C VAL A 980 -12.58 -18.31 5.19
N ARG A 981 -12.77 -18.96 4.03
CA ARG A 981 -12.07 -18.56 2.81
C ARG A 981 -12.54 -17.17 2.37
N GLU A 982 -11.67 -16.47 1.66
CA GLU A 982 -12.05 -15.23 0.97
C GLU A 982 -13.22 -15.46 0.00
N LYS A 983 -14.09 -14.44 -0.17
CA LYS A 983 -15.35 -14.56 -0.93
C LYS A 983 -15.15 -15.14 -2.34
N VAL A 984 -14.06 -14.76 -3.01
CA VAL A 984 -13.67 -15.24 -4.34
C VAL A 984 -13.32 -16.73 -4.40
N GLN A 985 -12.95 -17.35 -3.28
CA GLN A 985 -12.77 -18.81 -3.16
C GLN A 985 -14.09 -19.51 -2.77
N PHE A 986 -14.87 -18.91 -1.88
CA PHE A 986 -16.21 -19.40 -1.52
C PHE A 986 -17.15 -19.50 -2.73
N ASP A 987 -16.98 -18.60 -3.70
CA ASP A 987 -17.74 -18.58 -4.95
C ASP A 987 -17.31 -19.64 -5.99
N ILE A 988 -16.22 -20.39 -5.75
CA ILE A 988 -15.80 -21.53 -6.59
C ILE A 988 -16.64 -22.76 -6.24
N CYS A 989 -16.75 -23.05 -4.95
CA CYS A 989 -17.57 -24.09 -4.35
C CYS A 989 -17.73 -23.79 -2.85
N ASN A 990 -18.86 -24.14 -2.25
CA ASN A 990 -19.14 -23.96 -0.82
C ASN A 990 -20.06 -25.06 -0.30
N LEU A 991 -20.02 -25.30 1.01
CA LEU A 991 -20.85 -26.33 1.64
C LEU A 991 -22.29 -25.86 1.68
N GLU A 992 -23.23 -26.77 1.42
CA GLU A 992 -24.66 -26.50 1.52
C GLU A 992 -24.99 -25.95 2.92
N ASN A 993 -25.75 -24.84 2.94
CA ASN A 993 -26.09 -24.06 4.13
C ASN A 993 -24.90 -23.49 4.94
N SER A 994 -23.68 -23.43 4.37
CA SER A 994 -22.54 -22.75 5.02
C SER A 994 -22.55 -21.24 4.80
N ILE A 995 -22.08 -20.52 5.82
CA ILE A 995 -22.03 -19.05 5.88
C ILE A 995 -20.60 -18.61 5.55
N ASN A 996 -20.39 -17.78 4.53
CA ASN A 996 -19.08 -17.20 4.29
C ASN A 996 -18.80 -16.06 5.27
N ILE A 997 -17.76 -16.20 6.08
CA ILE A 997 -17.21 -15.12 6.90
C ILE A 997 -15.68 -15.15 6.72
N PRO A 998 -15.13 -14.41 5.74
CA PRO A 998 -13.71 -14.44 5.43
C PRO A 998 -12.82 -14.24 6.66
N ILE A 999 -11.72 -14.99 6.75
CA ILE A 999 -10.78 -14.88 7.87
C ILE A 999 -10.23 -13.46 8.05
N SER A 1000 -10.11 -12.68 6.97
CA SER A 1000 -9.77 -11.25 7.03
C SER A 1000 -10.75 -10.43 7.88
N THR A 1001 -12.06 -10.70 7.80
CA THR A 1001 -13.11 -10.07 8.62
C THR A 1001 -13.05 -10.51 10.09
N ILE A 1002 -12.82 -11.81 10.31
CA ILE A 1002 -12.67 -12.37 11.66
C ILE A 1002 -11.43 -11.78 12.35
N LEU A 1003 -10.30 -11.69 11.64
CA LEU A 1003 -9.04 -11.15 12.17
C LEU A 1003 -8.99 -9.62 12.26
N SER A 1004 -9.76 -8.88 11.45
CA SER A 1004 -9.90 -7.43 11.62
C SER A 1004 -10.64 -7.04 12.90
N SER A 1005 -11.29 -8.00 13.58
CA SER A 1005 -12.02 -7.77 14.81
C SER A 1005 -11.08 -7.79 16.01
N ALA A 1006 -10.81 -6.60 16.55
CA ALA A 1006 -9.99 -6.46 17.75
C ALA A 1006 -10.67 -7.11 18.96
N SER A 1007 -9.99 -8.08 19.56
CA SER A 1007 -10.32 -8.58 20.90
C SER A 1007 -9.66 -7.68 21.93
N SER A 1008 -10.42 -7.13 22.88
CA SER A 1008 -9.89 -6.39 24.02
C SER A 1008 -9.80 -7.30 25.26
N PRO A 1009 -8.61 -7.80 25.64
CA PRO A 1009 -8.40 -8.43 26.94
C PRO A 1009 -8.06 -7.36 27.99
N THR A 1010 -8.96 -6.38 28.19
CA THR A 1010 -8.87 -5.42 29.29
C THR A 1010 -9.72 -5.92 30.46
N ASN A 1011 -9.12 -6.08 31.64
CA ASN A 1011 -9.81 -6.54 32.84
C ASN A 1011 -11.04 -5.66 33.14
N ALA A 1012 -12.21 -6.26 33.11
CA ALA A 1012 -13.48 -5.70 33.57
C ALA A 1012 -14.26 -6.80 34.31
N ASP A 1013 -15.29 -6.40 35.05
CA ASP A 1013 -16.03 -7.24 35.99
C ASP A 1013 -16.50 -8.58 35.42
N ALA A 1014 -16.35 -9.65 36.22
CA ALA A 1014 -16.59 -11.06 35.85
C ALA A 1014 -18.07 -11.42 35.55
N ASN A 1015 -18.94 -10.43 35.32
CA ASN A 1015 -20.38 -10.58 35.05
C ASN A 1015 -20.85 -9.85 33.77
N ALA A 1016 -19.97 -9.14 33.04
CA ALA A 1016 -20.34 -8.48 31.78
C ALA A 1016 -19.98 -9.38 30.57
N GLN A 1017 -20.99 -9.82 29.80
CA GLN A 1017 -20.73 -10.55 28.54
C GLN A 1017 -20.27 -9.59 27.43
N PRO A 1018 -19.27 -9.96 26.61
CA PRO A 1018 -18.85 -9.16 25.46
C PRO A 1018 -19.94 -9.11 24.39
N SER A 1019 -20.16 -7.94 23.80
CA SER A 1019 -21.05 -7.78 22.65
C SER A 1019 -20.43 -8.39 21.39
N LEU A 1020 -21.18 -9.25 20.70
CA LEU A 1020 -20.71 -9.92 19.49
C LEU A 1020 -20.63 -8.94 18.30
N PRO A 1021 -19.64 -9.07 17.39
CA PRO A 1021 -19.46 -8.13 16.28
C PRO A 1021 -20.66 -8.09 15.32
N SER A 1022 -20.97 -6.90 14.80
CA SER A 1022 -22.13 -6.65 13.93
C SER A 1022 -22.08 -7.32 12.54
N TRP A 1023 -20.92 -7.82 12.11
CA TRP A 1023 -20.78 -8.65 10.91
C TRP A 1023 -21.15 -10.11 11.14
N LEU A 1024 -21.29 -10.54 12.40
CA LEU A 1024 -21.68 -11.91 12.75
C LEU A 1024 -23.19 -12.07 12.54
N PRO A 1025 -23.68 -13.04 11.74
CA PRO A 1025 -25.10 -13.12 11.43
C PRO A 1025 -25.97 -13.31 12.68
N PRO A 1026 -27.16 -12.69 12.78
CA PRO A 1026 -28.00 -12.75 13.98
C PRO A 1026 -28.29 -14.17 14.49
N ASP A 1027 -28.48 -15.14 13.59
CA ASP A 1027 -28.73 -16.55 13.95
C ASP A 1027 -27.51 -17.24 14.59
N VAL A 1028 -26.30 -16.76 14.28
CA VAL A 1028 -25.04 -17.22 14.90
C VAL A 1028 -24.80 -16.46 16.21
N ALA A 1029 -25.17 -15.18 16.26
CA ALA A 1029 -25.01 -14.30 17.42
C ALA A 1029 -26.05 -14.52 18.54
N SER A 1030 -27.22 -15.08 18.21
CA SER A 1030 -28.36 -15.27 19.12
C SER A 1030 -27.95 -15.88 20.47
N ALA A 1031 -28.13 -15.11 21.54
CA ALA A 1031 -27.76 -15.48 22.92
C ALA A 1031 -28.43 -16.77 23.42
N ASP A 1032 -29.53 -17.20 22.81
CA ASP A 1032 -30.26 -18.41 23.20
C ASP A 1032 -29.80 -19.69 22.47
N SER A 1033 -29.02 -19.58 21.38
CA SER A 1033 -28.56 -20.74 20.59
C SER A 1033 -27.27 -21.38 21.14
N THR A 1034 -27.36 -22.65 21.52
CA THR A 1034 -26.21 -23.55 21.79
C THR A 1034 -25.84 -24.45 20.60
N ASP A 1035 -26.39 -24.18 19.41
CA ASP A 1035 -26.17 -24.98 18.20
C ASP A 1035 -24.69 -24.96 17.79
N PRO A 1036 -24.06 -26.11 17.49
CA PRO A 1036 -22.61 -26.20 17.30
C PRO A 1036 -22.13 -25.42 16.05
N ILE A 1037 -21.00 -24.73 16.19
CA ILE A 1037 -20.31 -24.03 15.10
C ILE A 1037 -19.14 -24.90 14.62
N TYR A 1038 -19.11 -25.16 13.32
CA TYR A 1038 -18.01 -25.84 12.62
C TYR A 1038 -17.38 -24.89 11.61
N VAL A 1039 -16.07 -24.70 11.70
CA VAL A 1039 -15.34 -23.72 10.89
C VAL A 1039 -14.49 -24.44 9.84
N VAL A 1040 -14.48 -23.95 8.60
CA VAL A 1040 -13.80 -24.62 7.48
C VAL A 1040 -13.03 -23.63 6.61
N CYS A 1041 -11.89 -24.08 6.08
CA CYS A 1041 -11.20 -23.44 4.96
C CYS A 1041 -10.69 -24.50 3.96
N ARG A 1042 -9.88 -24.12 2.97
CA ARG A 1042 -9.39 -25.04 1.91
C ARG A 1042 -8.58 -26.22 2.47
N LEU A 1043 -7.69 -25.97 3.44
CA LEU A 1043 -6.73 -26.98 3.97
C LEU A 1043 -6.83 -27.23 5.48
N GLY A 1044 -7.70 -26.52 6.21
CA GLY A 1044 -7.83 -26.67 7.67
C GLY A 1044 -6.85 -25.84 8.52
N ASN A 1045 -6.16 -24.86 7.92
CA ASN A 1045 -5.20 -23.99 8.61
C ASN A 1045 -5.88 -22.72 9.14
N ASP A 1046 -6.44 -21.91 8.24
CA ASP A 1046 -7.17 -20.68 8.57
C ASP A 1046 -8.35 -20.94 9.51
N SER A 1047 -9.00 -22.11 9.38
CA SER A 1047 -10.11 -22.51 10.24
C SER A 1047 -9.70 -22.67 11.71
N GLN A 1048 -8.48 -23.17 12.01
CA GLN A 1048 -7.97 -23.24 13.39
C GLN A 1048 -7.79 -21.85 13.99
N VAL A 1049 -7.20 -20.93 13.22
CA VAL A 1049 -6.98 -19.53 13.62
C VAL A 1049 -8.32 -18.81 13.85
N ALA A 1050 -9.29 -19.02 12.95
CA ALA A 1050 -10.62 -18.46 13.07
C ALA A 1050 -11.43 -19.03 14.25
N VAL A 1051 -11.37 -20.34 14.54
CA VAL A 1051 -12.01 -20.93 15.74
C VAL A 1051 -11.50 -20.25 17.00
N ARG A 1052 -10.17 -20.10 17.15
CA ARG A 1052 -9.60 -19.40 18.31
C ARG A 1052 -10.17 -17.98 18.42
N LYS A 1053 -10.24 -17.24 17.31
CA LYS A 1053 -10.76 -15.87 17.33
C LYS A 1053 -12.25 -15.79 17.67
N LEU A 1054 -13.04 -16.76 17.21
CA LEU A 1054 -14.47 -16.87 17.57
C LEU A 1054 -14.65 -17.22 19.07
N LYS A 1055 -13.74 -17.98 19.67
CA LYS A 1055 -13.70 -18.24 21.12
C LYS A 1055 -13.26 -17.00 21.93
N GLU A 1056 -12.25 -16.27 21.46
CA GLU A 1056 -11.85 -14.96 22.04
C GLU A 1056 -13.00 -13.94 22.01
N LEU A 1057 -13.94 -14.05 21.06
CA LEU A 1057 -15.17 -13.26 20.97
C LEU A 1057 -16.33 -13.82 21.82
N GLY A 1058 -16.11 -14.89 22.59
CA GLY A 1058 -17.09 -15.46 23.53
C GLY A 1058 -18.12 -16.42 22.93
N LEU A 1059 -17.98 -16.85 21.66
CA LEU A 1059 -18.99 -17.69 21.01
C LEU A 1059 -19.08 -19.12 21.55
N ASP A 1060 -18.04 -19.64 22.20
CA ASP A 1060 -18.11 -20.91 22.93
C ASP A 1060 -18.83 -20.81 24.28
N ARG A 1061 -19.05 -19.58 24.78
CA ARG A 1061 -19.70 -19.27 26.06
C ARG A 1061 -19.05 -19.99 27.24
N GLY A 1062 -17.71 -20.05 27.25
CA GLY A 1062 -16.96 -20.78 28.27
C GLY A 1062 -17.18 -22.30 28.21
N GLY A 1063 -17.42 -22.84 27.01
CA GLY A 1063 -17.60 -24.27 26.75
C GLY A 1063 -19.06 -24.75 26.70
N GLN A 1064 -20.06 -23.87 26.90
CA GLN A 1064 -21.48 -24.25 26.75
C GLN A 1064 -21.92 -24.45 25.29
N ARG A 1065 -21.14 -23.93 24.32
CA ARG A 1065 -21.38 -24.09 22.88
C ARG A 1065 -20.12 -24.63 22.20
N TYR A 1066 -20.26 -25.68 21.41
CA TYR A 1066 -19.13 -26.22 20.65
C TYR A 1066 -18.75 -25.26 19.52
N VAL A 1067 -17.46 -24.89 19.46
CA VAL A 1067 -16.84 -24.17 18.35
C VAL A 1067 -15.55 -24.91 17.99
N GLY A 1068 -15.47 -25.46 16.78
CA GLY A 1068 -14.34 -26.29 16.35
C GLY A 1068 -14.15 -26.29 14.84
N ASP A 1069 -13.04 -26.85 14.35
CA ASP A 1069 -12.70 -26.81 12.93
C ASP A 1069 -12.90 -28.17 12.22
N ILE A 1070 -13.20 -28.12 10.92
CA ILE A 1070 -13.22 -29.32 10.08
C ILE A 1070 -11.77 -29.66 9.71
N GLN A 1071 -11.26 -30.74 10.31
CA GLN A 1071 -9.88 -31.17 10.19
C GLN A 1071 -9.49 -31.44 8.73
N GLY A 1072 -8.44 -30.78 8.25
CA GLY A 1072 -7.99 -30.87 6.85
C GLY A 1072 -8.86 -30.11 5.84
N GLY A 1073 -9.88 -29.38 6.30
CA GLY A 1073 -10.68 -28.47 5.50
C GLY A 1073 -11.48 -29.15 4.38
N LEU A 1074 -11.76 -28.39 3.32
CA LEU A 1074 -12.50 -28.86 2.16
C LEU A 1074 -11.74 -29.93 1.35
N ARG A 1075 -10.40 -29.95 1.42
CA ARG A 1075 -9.61 -31.05 0.87
C ARG A 1075 -9.98 -32.39 1.53
N ALA A 1076 -9.96 -32.45 2.86
CA ALA A 1076 -10.38 -33.65 3.58
C ALA A 1076 -11.86 -33.98 3.37
N TRP A 1077 -12.72 -32.96 3.22
CA TRP A 1077 -14.13 -33.16 2.85
C TRP A 1077 -14.26 -33.87 1.50
N ARG A 1078 -13.48 -33.49 0.49
CA ARG A 1078 -13.44 -34.21 -0.79
C ARG A 1078 -12.97 -35.65 -0.62
N GLU A 1079 -11.82 -35.84 0.03
CA GLU A 1079 -11.18 -37.15 0.20
C GLU A 1079 -12.04 -38.15 0.99
N GLN A 1080 -12.99 -37.69 1.80
CA GLN A 1080 -13.74 -38.53 2.75
C GLN A 1080 -15.28 -38.53 2.57
N ILE A 1081 -15.88 -37.49 1.97
CA ILE A 1081 -17.34 -37.29 1.93
C ILE A 1081 -17.87 -37.09 0.50
N ASP A 1082 -17.16 -36.32 -0.33
CA ASP A 1082 -17.66 -35.85 -1.62
C ASP A 1082 -16.55 -35.83 -2.68
N PRO A 1083 -16.22 -36.97 -3.31
CA PRO A 1083 -15.10 -37.06 -4.26
C PRO A 1083 -15.23 -36.16 -5.51
N ASP A 1084 -16.47 -35.77 -5.84
CA ASP A 1084 -16.80 -34.88 -6.96
C ASP A 1084 -16.56 -33.39 -6.63
N TRP A 1085 -16.24 -33.07 -5.37
CA TRP A 1085 -15.90 -31.72 -4.93
C TRP A 1085 -14.73 -31.13 -5.73
N PRO A 1086 -14.77 -29.84 -6.15
CA PRO A 1086 -13.68 -29.25 -6.91
C PRO A 1086 -12.35 -29.17 -6.15
N GLU A 1087 -11.29 -29.76 -6.70
CA GLU A 1087 -9.93 -29.28 -6.47
C GLU A 1087 -9.67 -28.02 -7.31
N TYR A 1088 -9.08 -27.02 -6.66
CA TYR A 1088 -8.48 -25.83 -7.23
C TYR A 1088 -7.32 -25.39 -6.32
#